data_AF-A0A1L9UB02-F1
#
_entry.id   AF-A0A1L9UB02-F1
#
_cell.length_a   1.000
_cell.length_b   1.000
_cell.length_c   1.000
_cell.angle_alpha   90.00
_cell.angle_beta   90.00
_cell.angle_gamma   90.00
#
_symmetry.space_group_name_H-M   'P 1'
#
loop_
_entity.id
_entity.type
_entity.pdbx_description
1 polymer ?
#
loop_
_entity_poly.entity_id
_entity_poly.type
_entity_poly.pdbx_seq_one_letter_code
_entity_poly.pdbx_strand_id
1 'polypeptide(L)'
;MIFPFTSTVPHYLLSSPPSSSPAYHSAVLSSRLKVTDHREGTDQMEAHTDSDNGPRASAPTYGLPHLLDEKEEGKYPLLVIYLAKQTEAEKAYLAVRLQDFLGRDNVKLTRWQPSTKLRRRLALQGSYPDSQANLHAMAILAYRAGWTRFVVADGLTQRQLHGNLRIGEDPLLSLVMVVVGPEPATISPAGEVCVFAKRTTIDESSVPKLVEDLSNLNPPERSVMHNIQRDRYENPGMTLHDPDRPSFTADRATVFGHEERFNVAEHLLTNHTPLPLELTDQVLTWLSIANEGPMWLPSWIYHSERHLNIFLLFPATQAELHHIQQLFQNAIEDYRTAERSGVRSYTITFIPWEYHRARSRRDLANLWQAYRLRAGDDAAPFNIYFLHQMPVAQNVYDLELGIVKYERGDLPNVARISLQKIIIDRGPWTEMMRRQGRTAEHYMYSKKVEPELLHSPEQPFYPKPPRWLPAKKGLHTIPVFYLSKDLSRSQKDVIETELRTIGEAEENHWGTKVACYVPWDGEADGTFDDIWKIFWEVITYYGERSTQFPIFFIDAQSVLDKTVLAVQPDRFWFDQSNTRALAMLQHVLYPSVRGLLYGRVAGREAHTVRANVSIGNMFFEEFTQPQRFPRPDWPCHGFPAAQV
;
A
#
# COMPACT_ATOMS: atom_id res chain seq x y z
N MET A 1 -22.62 -44.34 -31.74
CA MET A 1 -23.58 -43.22 -31.91
C MET A 1 -22.81 -41.94 -31.66
N ILE A 2 -22.61 -41.18 -32.73
CA ILE A 2 -21.85 -39.93 -32.74
C ILE A 2 -22.87 -38.79 -32.67
N PHE A 3 -22.76 -37.93 -31.66
CA PHE A 3 -23.40 -36.62 -31.65
C PHE A 3 -22.33 -35.57 -31.31
N PRO A 4 -22.13 -34.55 -32.16
CA PRO A 4 -21.19 -33.47 -31.90
C PRO A 4 -21.88 -32.40 -31.04
N PHE A 5 -21.18 -31.90 -30.02
CA PHE A 5 -21.59 -30.67 -29.34
C PHE A 5 -20.61 -29.55 -29.71
N THR A 6 -21.18 -28.57 -30.41
CA THR A 6 -20.62 -27.29 -30.81
C THR A 6 -20.30 -26.44 -29.58
N SER A 7 -19.03 -26.05 -29.44
CA SER A 7 -18.59 -25.02 -28.50
C SER A 7 -18.92 -23.64 -29.06
N THR A 8 -19.89 -22.96 -28.45
CA THR A 8 -20.15 -21.53 -28.64
C THR A 8 -19.39 -20.76 -27.58
N VAL A 9 -18.26 -20.18 -27.97
CA VAL A 9 -17.50 -19.20 -27.18
C VAL A 9 -18.14 -17.83 -27.35
N PRO A 10 -18.49 -17.09 -26.27
CA PRO A 10 -18.95 -15.72 -26.41
C PRO A 10 -17.76 -14.78 -26.65
N HIS A 11 -17.65 -14.28 -27.88
CA HIS A 11 -16.80 -13.15 -28.24
C HIS A 11 -17.33 -11.86 -27.61
N TYR A 12 -16.61 -11.29 -26.64
CA TYR A 12 -16.75 -9.87 -26.29
C TYR A 12 -15.76 -9.06 -27.14
N LEU A 13 -16.22 -8.64 -28.32
CA LEU A 13 -15.61 -7.57 -29.11
C LEU A 13 -16.22 -6.24 -28.66
N LEU A 14 -15.44 -5.40 -27.96
CA LEU A 14 -15.78 -3.99 -27.77
C LEU A 14 -15.15 -3.19 -28.91
N SER A 15 -15.89 -3.09 -30.02
CA SER A 15 -15.67 -2.12 -31.08
C SER A 15 -16.42 -0.82 -30.73
N SER A 16 -15.67 0.26 -30.50
CA SER A 16 -16.22 1.61 -30.37
C SER A 16 -16.80 2.10 -31.70
N PRO A 17 -18.03 2.64 -31.74
CA PRO A 17 -18.50 3.41 -32.88
C PRO A 17 -18.24 4.93 -32.68
N PRO A 18 -17.97 5.68 -33.76
CA PRO A 18 -17.88 7.14 -33.73
C PRO A 18 -19.25 7.77 -34.05
N SER A 19 -19.64 8.83 -33.34
CA SER A 19 -20.70 9.77 -33.78
C SER A 19 -20.69 10.98 -32.84
N SER A 20 -20.17 12.13 -33.27
CA SER A 20 -20.88 13.21 -33.98
C SER A 20 -21.92 13.94 -33.12
N SER A 21 -21.63 15.20 -32.80
CA SER A 21 -22.56 16.21 -32.26
C SER A 21 -23.83 16.34 -33.12
N PRO A 22 -24.90 16.85 -32.50
CA PRO A 22 -25.57 17.98 -33.12
C PRO A 22 -25.81 19.14 -32.13
N ALA A 23 -25.68 20.34 -32.68
CA ALA A 23 -26.15 21.59 -32.11
C ALA A 23 -27.68 21.65 -32.13
N TYR A 24 -28.29 22.24 -31.10
CA TYR A 24 -29.58 22.92 -31.23
C TYR A 24 -29.60 24.17 -30.35
N HIS A 25 -29.92 25.28 -31.00
CA HIS A 25 -30.04 26.64 -30.46
C HIS A 25 -31.51 26.94 -30.11
N SER A 26 -31.67 27.87 -29.15
CA SER A 26 -32.71 28.89 -29.03
C SER A 26 -34.08 28.53 -28.44
N ALA A 27 -34.41 29.12 -27.27
CA ALA A 27 -35.27 30.33 -27.19
C ALA A 27 -35.52 30.68 -25.69
N VAL A 28 -35.02 31.81 -25.20
CA VAL A 28 -35.74 33.10 -24.98
C VAL A 28 -36.82 33.06 -23.87
N LEU A 29 -36.53 33.80 -22.78
CA LEU A 29 -37.44 34.62 -21.94
C LEU A 29 -36.54 35.28 -20.88
N SER A 30 -35.90 36.43 -21.11
CA SER A 30 -36.44 37.79 -20.97
C SER A 30 -37.30 38.03 -19.73
N SER A 31 -36.68 38.51 -18.64
CA SER A 31 -37.24 39.61 -17.85
C SER A 31 -36.12 40.49 -17.31
N ARG A 32 -36.22 41.76 -17.70
CA ARG A 32 -35.39 42.90 -17.30
C ARG A 32 -35.72 43.29 -15.86
N LEU A 33 -34.71 43.72 -15.10
CA LEU A 33 -34.83 44.90 -14.24
C LEU A 33 -33.46 45.60 -14.17
N LYS A 34 -33.53 46.92 -14.37
CA LYS A 34 -32.44 47.87 -14.60
C LYS A 34 -31.86 48.39 -13.27
N VAL A 35 -30.53 48.54 -13.27
CA VAL A 35 -29.74 49.75 -12.95
C VAL A 35 -30.04 50.49 -11.65
N THR A 36 -29.02 50.61 -10.79
CA THR A 36 -28.43 51.91 -10.40
C THR A 36 -27.00 51.75 -9.91
N ASP A 37 -26.10 52.50 -10.57
CA ASP A 37 -24.77 52.88 -10.08
C ASP A 37 -24.88 53.66 -8.77
N HIS A 38 -24.06 53.32 -7.78
CA HIS A 38 -23.56 54.30 -6.82
C HIS A 38 -22.10 54.03 -6.48
N ARG A 39 -21.36 55.13 -6.46
CA ARG A 39 -19.91 55.27 -6.42
C ARG A 39 -19.60 56.05 -5.15
N GLU A 40 -18.99 55.41 -4.17
CA GLU A 40 -18.39 55.96 -2.94
C GLU A 40 -17.47 54.81 -2.46
N GLY A 41 -16.15 54.89 -2.30
CA GLY A 41 -15.29 56.02 -1.96
C GLY A 41 -15.08 56.04 -0.45
N THR A 42 -14.15 55.26 0.10
CA THR A 42 -13.32 55.59 1.29
C THR A 42 -12.38 54.44 1.72
N ASP A 43 -11.11 54.82 1.87
CA ASP A 43 -10.13 54.46 2.89
C ASP A 43 -9.64 53.02 3.08
N GLN A 44 -8.45 52.80 2.53
CA GLN A 44 -7.46 51.85 3.00
C GLN A 44 -7.01 52.25 4.42
N MET A 45 -7.36 51.46 5.43
CA MET A 45 -6.65 51.42 6.70
C MET A 45 -5.55 50.37 6.62
N GLU A 46 -4.31 50.84 6.49
CA GLU A 46 -3.11 50.09 6.86
C GLU A 46 -3.19 49.75 8.36
N ALA A 47 -3.42 48.47 8.67
CA ALA A 47 -3.21 47.95 10.01
C ALA A 47 -1.76 47.46 10.12
N HIS A 48 -0.86 48.39 10.44
CA HIS A 48 0.38 48.07 11.11
C HIS A 48 0.04 47.31 12.41
N THR A 49 0.35 46.02 12.43
CA THR A 49 0.45 45.26 13.68
C THR A 49 1.91 44.85 13.84
N ASP A 50 2.65 45.71 14.53
CA ASP A 50 3.87 45.33 15.23
C ASP A 50 3.50 44.19 16.20
N SER A 51 3.89 42.97 15.85
CA SER A 51 3.94 41.84 16.79
C SER A 51 5.40 41.55 17.06
N ASP A 52 5.87 42.21 18.11
CA ASP A 52 7.04 41.88 18.90
C ASP A 52 6.97 40.39 19.32
N ASN A 53 7.55 39.52 18.51
CA ASN A 53 7.83 38.14 18.84
C ASN A 53 9.34 38.00 18.96
N GLY A 54 9.83 37.81 20.18
CA GLY A 54 11.18 37.28 20.40
C GLY A 54 11.40 36.01 19.57
N PRO A 55 12.67 35.65 19.26
CA PRO A 55 12.96 34.63 18.28
C PRO A 55 12.34 33.29 18.71
N ARG A 56 11.24 32.89 18.05
CA ARG A 56 10.79 31.50 18.06
C ARG A 56 11.98 30.67 17.61
N ALA A 57 12.55 29.86 18.50
CA ALA A 57 13.62 28.95 18.16
C ALA A 57 13.19 28.16 16.92
N SER A 58 13.88 28.38 15.80
CA SER A 58 13.60 27.66 14.57
C SER A 58 13.84 26.17 14.81
N ALA A 59 12.91 25.33 14.36
CA ALA A 59 13.05 23.88 14.51
C ALA A 59 14.38 23.41 13.86
N PRO A 60 15.08 22.44 14.45
CA PRO A 60 16.40 22.04 13.99
C PRO A 60 16.35 21.47 12.56
N THR A 61 17.32 21.89 11.74
CA THR A 61 17.55 21.43 10.35
C THR A 61 18.58 20.31 10.25
N TYR A 62 19.25 19.97 11.37
CA TYR A 62 20.21 18.87 11.50
C TYR A 62 21.30 18.82 10.42
N GLY A 63 21.80 20.00 10.02
CA GLY A 63 22.87 20.11 9.03
C GLY A 63 22.43 19.93 7.58
N LEU A 64 21.11 19.96 7.30
CA LEU A 64 20.61 20.14 5.94
C LEU A 64 20.99 21.56 5.45
N PRO A 65 21.61 21.73 4.27
CA PRO A 65 22.01 23.04 3.77
C PRO A 65 20.81 23.97 3.61
N HIS A 66 20.87 25.16 4.18
CA HIS A 66 19.81 26.16 4.00
C HIS A 66 19.72 26.62 2.54
N LEU A 67 18.51 26.90 2.08
CA LEU A 67 18.32 27.64 0.84
C LEU A 67 18.91 29.04 1.05
N LEU A 68 20.05 29.32 0.42
CA LEU A 68 20.65 30.65 0.46
C LEU A 68 19.78 31.60 -0.36
N ASP A 69 19.43 32.76 0.19
CA ASP A 69 18.72 33.86 -0.50
C ASP A 69 19.54 34.51 -1.64
N GLU A 70 20.73 33.97 -1.95
CA GLU A 70 21.48 34.30 -3.15
C GLU A 70 20.75 33.74 -4.38
N LYS A 71 19.65 34.42 -4.76
CA LYS A 71 19.17 34.42 -6.12
C LYS A 71 20.26 35.02 -6.99
N GLU A 72 21.24 34.21 -7.38
CA GLU A 72 22.04 34.50 -8.58
C GLU A 72 21.02 34.64 -9.72
N GLU A 73 20.84 35.85 -10.25
CA GLU A 73 19.90 36.13 -11.33
C GLU A 73 20.09 35.10 -12.46
N GLY A 74 19.03 34.34 -12.76
CA GLY A 74 19.03 33.33 -13.81
C GLY A 74 19.33 31.89 -13.39
N LYS A 75 19.66 31.60 -12.11
CA LYS A 75 19.87 30.21 -11.64
C LYS A 75 18.77 29.72 -10.70
N TYR A 76 18.23 28.55 -11.00
CA TYR A 76 17.27 27.82 -10.19
C TYR A 76 18.01 26.92 -9.18
N PRO A 77 17.93 27.15 -7.86
CA PRO A 77 18.52 26.25 -6.87
C PRO A 77 17.68 24.97 -6.77
N LEU A 78 18.32 23.81 -6.86
CA LEU A 78 17.67 22.50 -6.72
C LEU A 78 18.39 21.63 -5.71
N LEU A 79 17.66 21.18 -4.69
CA LEU A 79 18.14 20.21 -3.72
C LEU A 79 17.94 18.78 -4.24
N VAL A 80 18.99 17.96 -4.14
CA VAL A 80 18.98 16.52 -4.41
C VAL A 80 19.30 15.78 -3.12
N ILE A 81 18.31 15.04 -2.61
CA ILE A 81 18.46 14.22 -1.41
C ILE A 81 18.70 12.76 -1.79
N TYR A 82 19.72 12.14 -1.19
CA TYR A 82 20.07 10.74 -1.43
C TYR A 82 19.60 9.86 -0.27
N LEU A 83 18.47 9.16 -0.43
CA LEU A 83 17.97 8.24 0.61
C LEU A 83 18.60 6.84 0.53
N ALA A 84 18.90 6.38 -0.68
CA ALA A 84 19.69 5.19 -0.89
C ALA A 84 21.18 5.45 -0.63
N LYS A 85 21.90 4.45 -0.15
CA LYS A 85 23.35 4.56 0.06
C LYS A 85 24.06 4.58 -1.29
N GLN A 86 24.45 5.76 -1.75
CA GLN A 86 25.20 5.93 -2.99
C GLN A 86 26.68 6.26 -2.72
N THR A 87 27.57 5.81 -3.61
CA THR A 87 28.98 6.20 -3.61
C THR A 87 29.16 7.63 -4.10
N GLU A 88 30.29 8.28 -3.79
CA GLU A 88 30.56 9.64 -4.30
C GLU A 88 30.63 9.68 -5.83
N ALA A 89 31.09 8.61 -6.47
CA ALA A 89 31.10 8.47 -7.92
C ALA A 89 29.66 8.42 -8.49
N GLU A 90 28.76 7.68 -7.87
CA GLU A 90 27.34 7.62 -8.27
C GLU A 90 26.65 8.96 -8.10
N LYS A 91 26.89 9.65 -6.98
CA LYS A 91 26.35 11.00 -6.74
C LYS A 91 26.87 12.00 -7.76
N ALA A 92 28.16 11.92 -8.11
CA ALA A 92 28.75 12.78 -9.13
C ALA A 92 28.14 12.49 -10.51
N TYR A 93 28.00 11.21 -10.87
CA TYR A 93 27.38 10.82 -12.14
C TYR A 93 25.92 11.28 -12.23
N LEU A 94 25.11 11.06 -11.19
CA LEU A 94 23.73 11.54 -11.15
C LEU A 94 23.66 13.07 -11.26
N ALA A 95 24.56 13.79 -10.58
CA ALA A 95 24.61 15.25 -10.65
C ALA A 95 24.94 15.76 -12.06
N VAL A 96 25.92 15.15 -12.74
CA VAL A 96 26.25 15.48 -14.13
C VAL A 96 25.06 15.21 -15.04
N ARG A 97 24.42 14.05 -14.92
CA ARG A 97 23.22 13.71 -15.71
C ARG A 97 22.08 14.68 -15.48
N LEU A 98 21.86 15.12 -14.24
CA LEU A 98 20.86 16.13 -13.90
C LEU A 98 21.21 17.50 -14.47
N GLN A 99 22.47 17.92 -14.41
CA GLN A 99 22.92 19.19 -15.00
C GLN A 99 22.79 19.18 -16.53
N ASP A 100 23.15 18.08 -17.18
CA ASP A 100 22.98 17.91 -18.61
C ASP A 100 21.49 17.95 -19.00
N PHE A 101 20.64 17.28 -18.21
CA PHE A 101 19.20 17.23 -18.44
C PHE A 101 18.48 18.55 -18.16
N LEU A 102 18.90 19.32 -17.16
CA LEU A 102 18.25 20.57 -16.76
C LEU A 102 18.80 21.82 -17.49
N GLY A 103 19.80 21.64 -18.35
CA GLY A 103 20.55 22.74 -18.97
C GLY A 103 21.59 23.30 -18.01
N ARG A 104 22.88 23.09 -18.33
CA ARG A 104 24.05 23.34 -17.47
C ARG A 104 24.12 24.73 -16.85
N ASP A 105 23.54 25.74 -17.50
CA ASP A 105 23.74 27.15 -17.15
C ASP A 105 22.69 27.71 -16.17
N ASN A 106 21.56 27.00 -15.97
CA ASN A 106 20.39 27.56 -15.27
C ASN A 106 20.06 26.87 -13.93
N VAL A 107 20.80 25.85 -13.49
CA VAL A 107 20.48 25.12 -12.23
C VAL A 107 21.69 24.97 -11.30
N LYS A 108 21.55 25.41 -10.05
CA LYS A 108 22.53 25.21 -8.98
C LYS A 108 22.14 24.01 -8.13
N LEU A 109 22.85 22.89 -8.28
CA LEU A 109 22.57 21.65 -7.55
C LEU A 109 23.18 21.67 -6.13
N THR A 110 22.33 21.57 -5.12
CA THR A 110 22.72 21.28 -3.73
C THR A 110 22.50 19.80 -3.45
N ARG A 111 23.52 19.11 -2.92
CA ARG A 111 23.47 17.66 -2.67
C ARG A 111 23.49 17.40 -1.17
N TRP A 112 22.63 16.51 -0.70
CA TRP A 112 22.61 16.15 0.71
C TRP A 112 22.25 14.68 0.92
N GLN A 113 22.94 14.02 1.85
CA GLN A 113 22.65 12.66 2.26
C GLN A 113 22.51 12.61 3.79
N PRO A 114 21.33 12.24 4.32
CA PRO A 114 21.15 12.11 5.77
C PRO A 114 21.99 10.94 6.31
N SER A 115 22.59 11.14 7.49
CA SER A 115 23.26 10.06 8.20
C SER A 115 22.25 9.02 8.71
N THR A 116 22.71 7.78 8.93
CA THR A 116 21.85 6.75 9.54
C THR A 116 21.36 7.15 10.93
N LYS A 117 22.19 7.83 11.72
CA LYS A 117 21.81 8.35 13.05
C LYS A 117 20.69 9.39 12.94
N LEU A 118 20.79 10.29 11.96
CA LEU A 118 19.75 11.31 11.73
C LEU A 118 18.42 10.65 11.36
N ARG A 119 18.41 9.70 10.41
CA ARG A 119 17.19 9.00 10.02
C ARG A 119 16.50 8.32 11.20
N ARG A 120 17.26 7.60 12.03
CA ARG A 120 16.74 6.95 13.26
C ARG A 120 16.08 7.94 14.23
N ARG A 121 16.61 9.17 14.32
CA ARG A 121 16.04 10.21 15.18
C ARG A 121 14.69 10.72 14.67
N LEU A 122 14.49 10.76 13.35
CA LEU A 122 13.36 11.44 12.72
C LEU A 122 12.23 10.52 12.29
N ALA A 123 12.55 9.26 11.98
CA ALA A 123 11.57 8.26 11.61
C ALA A 123 11.97 6.88 12.16
N LEU A 124 10.98 6.05 12.47
CA LEU A 124 11.21 4.64 12.76
C LEU A 124 11.79 3.95 11.52
N GLN A 125 12.87 3.19 11.71
CA GLN A 125 13.61 2.56 10.62
C GLN A 125 13.14 1.13 10.40
N GLY A 126 12.58 0.87 9.21
CA GLY A 126 12.32 -0.48 8.72
C GLY A 126 13.49 -1.06 7.91
N SER A 127 13.20 -2.12 7.15
CA SER A 127 14.18 -2.78 6.28
C SER A 127 14.68 -1.91 5.13
N TYR A 128 14.01 -0.78 4.86
CA TYR A 128 14.29 0.07 3.70
C TYR A 128 14.71 1.49 4.12
N PRO A 129 15.95 1.90 3.83
CA PRO A 129 16.44 3.25 4.13
C PRO A 129 15.74 4.35 3.32
N ASP A 130 15.10 3.98 2.22
CA ASP A 130 14.36 4.81 1.27
C ASP A 130 12.83 4.68 1.42
N SER A 131 12.39 4.25 2.60
CA SER A 131 10.98 4.17 2.99
C SER A 131 10.23 5.50 2.83
N GLN A 132 8.91 5.45 2.64
CA GLN A 132 8.04 6.62 2.62
C GLN A 132 8.09 7.45 3.92
N ALA A 133 8.27 6.81 5.09
CA ALA A 133 8.49 7.51 6.36
C ALA A 133 9.71 8.42 6.33
N ASN A 134 10.85 7.88 5.88
CA ASN A 134 12.08 8.66 5.69
C ASN A 134 11.91 9.75 4.62
N LEU A 135 11.17 9.48 3.53
CA LEU A 135 10.89 10.47 2.49
C LEU A 135 10.11 11.66 3.06
N HIS A 136 9.05 11.41 3.83
CA HIS A 136 8.29 12.44 4.54
C HIS A 136 9.16 13.23 5.53
N ALA A 137 9.92 12.52 6.36
CA ALA A 137 10.81 13.15 7.34
C ALA A 137 11.83 14.11 6.67
N MET A 138 12.42 13.69 5.54
CA MET A 138 13.34 14.55 4.80
C MET A 138 12.62 15.75 4.16
N ALA A 139 11.37 15.59 3.74
CA ALA A 139 10.58 16.69 3.18
C ALA A 139 10.32 17.80 4.19
N ILE A 140 9.94 17.44 5.41
CA ILE A 140 9.75 18.41 6.48
C ILE A 140 11.08 19.06 6.88
N LEU A 141 12.19 18.32 6.94
CA LEU A 141 13.50 18.93 7.19
C LEU A 141 13.91 19.91 6.10
N ALA A 142 13.69 19.55 4.83
CA ALA A 142 13.95 20.41 3.70
C ALA A 142 13.13 21.71 3.82
N TYR A 143 11.86 21.59 4.18
CA TYR A 143 10.96 22.72 4.45
C TYR A 143 11.46 23.61 5.59
N ARG A 144 11.90 23.03 6.72
CA ARG A 144 12.52 23.78 7.84
C ARG A 144 13.76 24.59 7.40
N ALA A 145 14.47 24.12 6.38
CA ALA A 145 15.65 24.79 5.83
C ALA A 145 15.35 25.72 4.65
N GLY A 146 14.07 25.95 4.33
CA GLY A 146 13.61 26.85 3.27
C GLY A 146 13.32 26.19 1.92
N TRP A 147 13.53 24.88 1.78
CA TRP A 147 13.26 24.15 0.54
C TRP A 147 11.80 23.68 0.47
N THR A 148 11.04 24.23 -0.47
CA THR A 148 9.65 23.82 -0.72
C THR A 148 9.52 22.82 -1.87
N ARG A 149 10.55 22.68 -2.70
CA ARG A 149 10.57 21.81 -3.87
C ARG A 149 11.95 21.20 -4.04
N PHE A 150 12.03 19.90 -4.23
CA PHE A 150 13.30 19.19 -4.37
C PHE A 150 13.09 17.81 -5.01
N VAL A 151 14.18 17.12 -5.32
CA VAL A 151 14.16 15.76 -5.85
C VAL A 151 14.91 14.79 -4.93
N VAL A 152 14.49 13.53 -4.96
CA VAL A 152 15.04 12.45 -4.14
C VAL A 152 15.49 11.29 -5.03
N ALA A 153 16.72 10.86 -4.79
CA ALA A 153 17.30 9.65 -5.35
C ALA A 153 17.15 8.50 -4.34
N ASP A 154 16.43 7.45 -4.74
CA ASP A 154 16.12 6.31 -3.89
C ASP A 154 16.66 4.99 -4.44
N GLY A 155 16.24 3.86 -3.87
CA GLY A 155 16.78 2.56 -4.24
C GLY A 155 16.46 2.14 -5.67
N LEU A 156 15.40 2.66 -6.30
CA LEU A 156 15.14 2.42 -7.72
C LEU A 156 16.11 3.23 -8.58
N THR A 157 16.32 4.52 -8.25
CA THR A 157 17.34 5.34 -8.91
C THR A 157 18.71 4.66 -8.87
N GLN A 158 19.09 4.12 -7.70
CA GLN A 158 20.34 3.39 -7.56
C GLN A 158 20.42 2.15 -8.47
N ARG A 159 19.36 1.32 -8.51
CA ARG A 159 19.34 0.13 -9.38
C ARG A 159 19.44 0.51 -10.86
N GLN A 160 18.79 1.59 -11.27
CA GLN A 160 18.85 2.12 -12.63
C GLN A 160 20.26 2.59 -12.99
N LEU A 161 20.93 3.29 -12.07
CA LEU A 161 22.33 3.70 -12.23
C LEU A 161 23.30 2.52 -12.38
N HIS A 162 23.03 1.41 -11.69
CA HIS A 162 23.86 0.20 -11.75
C HIS A 162 23.47 -0.77 -12.88
N GLY A 163 22.35 -0.56 -13.57
CA GLY A 163 21.79 -1.55 -14.48
C GLY A 163 21.29 -2.83 -13.79
N ASN A 164 21.11 -2.81 -12.47
CA ASN A 164 20.68 -3.94 -11.65
C ASN A 164 19.15 -3.98 -11.53
N LEU A 165 18.46 -3.94 -12.66
CA LEU A 165 17.01 -3.85 -12.74
C LEU A 165 16.35 -5.19 -12.44
N ARG A 166 15.22 -5.15 -11.74
CA ARG A 166 14.32 -6.29 -11.63
C ARG A 166 13.49 -6.44 -12.91
N ILE A 167 12.93 -7.64 -13.11
CA ILE A 167 12.03 -7.91 -14.22
C ILE A 167 10.85 -6.93 -14.20
N GLY A 168 10.61 -6.27 -15.32
CA GLY A 168 9.57 -5.26 -15.46
C GLY A 168 9.93 -3.90 -14.89
N GLU A 169 11.16 -3.68 -14.39
CA GLU A 169 11.63 -2.33 -14.08
C GLU A 169 12.06 -1.59 -15.35
N ASP A 170 11.64 -0.34 -15.48
CA ASP A 170 12.06 0.58 -16.54
C ASP A 170 13.55 0.94 -16.39
N PRO A 171 14.36 0.77 -17.45
CA PRO A 171 15.77 1.14 -17.45
C PRO A 171 16.02 2.66 -17.40
N LEU A 172 15.03 3.49 -17.73
CA LEU A 172 15.19 4.94 -17.71
C LEU A 172 15.37 5.46 -16.30
N LEU A 173 16.36 6.33 -16.12
CA LEU A 173 16.68 6.92 -14.83
C LEU A 173 15.48 7.71 -14.29
N SER A 174 15.09 7.45 -13.05
CA SER A 174 13.91 8.07 -12.43
C SER A 174 14.21 8.62 -11.03
N LEU A 175 13.50 9.68 -10.65
CA LEU A 175 13.62 10.35 -9.36
C LEU A 175 12.24 10.60 -8.75
N VAL A 176 12.19 10.86 -7.44
CA VAL A 176 10.98 11.31 -6.77
C VAL A 176 11.02 12.82 -6.63
N MET A 177 10.08 13.52 -7.27
CA MET A 177 9.81 14.93 -7.05
C MET A 177 9.01 15.08 -5.77
N VAL A 178 9.38 16.05 -4.93
CA VAL A 178 8.68 16.35 -3.68
C VAL A 178 8.38 17.83 -3.61
N VAL A 179 7.14 18.15 -3.24
CA VAL A 179 6.69 19.50 -2.93
C VAL A 179 6.12 19.54 -1.52
N VAL A 180 6.50 20.56 -0.77
CA VAL A 180 5.98 20.85 0.56
C VAL A 180 5.38 22.23 0.55
N GLY A 181 4.10 22.32 0.91
CA GLY A 181 3.35 23.57 0.95
C GLY A 181 2.47 23.67 2.19
N PRO A 182 1.98 24.88 2.52
CA PRO A 182 0.93 25.03 3.52
C PRO A 182 -0.30 24.25 3.08
N GLU A 183 -1.01 23.65 4.03
CA GLU A 183 -2.29 22.99 3.74
C GLU A 183 -3.28 24.02 3.16
N PRO A 184 -4.10 23.67 2.16
CA PRO A 184 -5.07 24.60 1.58
C PRO A 184 -5.94 25.23 2.67
N ALA A 185 -6.07 26.56 2.64
CA ALA A 185 -6.71 27.39 3.67
C ALA A 185 -8.18 27.03 3.99
N THR A 186 -8.80 26.14 3.21
CA THR A 186 -10.13 25.60 3.45
C THR A 186 -10.20 24.56 4.57
N ILE A 187 -9.07 24.05 5.08
CA ILE A 187 -9.05 22.88 5.98
C ILE A 187 -8.43 23.15 7.36
N SER A 188 -7.56 24.16 7.52
CA SER A 188 -6.62 24.12 8.65
C SER A 188 -6.12 25.46 9.22
N PRO A 189 -5.81 25.51 10.54
CA PRO A 189 -5.18 26.65 11.20
C PRO A 189 -3.71 26.86 10.75
N ALA A 190 -3.17 28.06 11.00
CA ALA A 190 -1.82 28.44 10.59
C ALA A 190 -0.72 27.52 11.15
N GLY A 191 0.08 26.91 10.26
CA GLY A 191 1.27 26.10 10.60
C GLY A 191 1.24 24.64 10.15
N GLU A 192 0.16 24.21 9.50
CA GLU A 192 -0.01 22.85 8.97
C GLU A 192 0.59 22.71 7.56
N VAL A 193 1.22 21.57 7.29
CA VAL A 193 1.99 21.32 6.07
C VAL A 193 1.51 20.07 5.36
N CYS A 194 1.55 20.12 4.03
CA CYS A 194 1.24 18.99 3.16
C CYS A 194 2.49 18.60 2.37
N VAL A 195 2.84 17.31 2.39
CA VAL A 195 3.92 16.75 1.60
C VAL A 195 3.33 15.96 0.44
N PHE A 196 3.61 16.39 -0.78
CA PHE A 196 3.21 15.66 -1.99
C PHE A 196 4.43 15.15 -2.73
N ALA A 197 4.40 13.88 -3.14
CA ALA A 197 5.48 13.25 -3.87
C ALA A 197 4.97 12.60 -5.15
N LYS A 198 5.75 12.69 -6.23
CA LYS A 198 5.48 12.05 -7.53
C LYS A 198 6.78 11.57 -8.16
N ARG A 199 6.76 10.38 -8.77
CA ARG A 199 7.92 9.89 -9.53
C ARG A 199 7.94 10.49 -10.93
N THR A 200 9.13 10.83 -11.40
CA THR A 200 9.39 11.31 -12.75
C THR A 200 10.54 10.53 -13.37
N THR A 201 10.53 10.45 -14.69
CA THR A 201 11.56 9.79 -15.51
C THR A 201 12.39 10.86 -16.22
N ILE A 202 13.69 10.65 -16.28
CA ILE A 202 14.66 11.51 -16.96
C ILE A 202 14.96 10.86 -18.31
N ASP A 203 14.31 11.36 -19.37
CA ASP A 203 14.58 10.95 -20.75
C ASP A 203 14.85 12.16 -21.67
N GLU A 204 15.48 11.92 -22.83
CA GLU A 204 15.85 12.99 -23.77
C GLU A 204 14.63 13.73 -24.36
N SER A 205 13.43 13.15 -24.30
CA SER A 205 12.18 13.77 -24.77
C SER A 205 11.51 14.68 -23.73
N SER A 206 12.00 14.65 -22.47
CA SER A 206 11.44 15.34 -21.30
C SER A 206 12.22 16.58 -20.85
N VAL A 207 13.29 16.95 -21.57
CA VAL A 207 14.31 17.95 -21.19
C VAL A 207 13.75 19.31 -20.73
N PRO A 208 12.72 19.93 -21.36
CA PRO A 208 12.21 21.21 -20.89
C PRO A 208 11.25 21.11 -19.68
N LYS A 209 10.77 19.91 -19.34
CA LYS A 209 9.56 19.76 -18.51
C LYS A 209 9.81 19.56 -17.02
N LEU A 210 10.99 19.12 -16.56
CA LEU A 210 11.13 18.77 -15.13
C LEU A 210 11.03 19.97 -14.18
N VAL A 211 11.63 21.11 -14.50
CA VAL A 211 11.53 22.33 -13.66
C VAL A 211 10.11 22.88 -13.68
N GLU A 212 9.46 22.84 -14.84
CA GLU A 212 8.06 23.21 -15.01
C GLU A 212 7.13 22.27 -14.24
N ASP A 213 7.33 20.96 -14.37
CA ASP A 213 6.60 19.90 -13.68
C ASP A 213 6.75 20.00 -12.18
N LEU A 214 7.97 20.28 -11.68
CA LEU A 214 8.22 20.50 -10.25
C LEU A 214 7.56 21.79 -9.74
N SER A 215 7.52 22.83 -10.57
CA SER A 215 6.88 24.10 -10.24
C SER A 215 5.35 24.00 -10.22
N ASN A 216 4.79 23.21 -11.13
CA ASN A 216 3.36 22.96 -11.31
C ASN A 216 2.86 21.71 -10.56
N LEU A 217 3.74 21.04 -9.80
CA LEU A 217 3.39 19.80 -9.11
C LEU A 217 2.35 20.07 -8.02
N ASN A 218 1.13 19.64 -8.27
CA ASN A 218 0.02 19.72 -7.34
C ASN A 218 -0.65 18.35 -7.20
N PRO A 219 -1.24 18.04 -6.02
CA PRO A 219 -2.06 16.86 -5.87
C PRO A 219 -3.22 16.89 -6.88
N PRO A 220 -3.54 15.78 -7.56
CA PRO A 220 -4.63 15.72 -8.53
C PRO A 220 -5.99 15.99 -7.87
N GLU A 221 -6.97 16.42 -8.67
CA GLU A 221 -8.35 16.60 -8.18
C GLU A 221 -8.92 15.29 -7.61
N ARG A 222 -9.58 15.44 -6.46
CA ARG A 222 -9.90 14.40 -5.47
C ARG A 222 -10.74 13.22 -5.98
N SER A 223 -11.42 13.34 -7.12
CA SER A 223 -12.27 12.28 -7.68
C SER A 223 -11.51 11.22 -8.49
N VAL A 224 -10.27 11.52 -8.92
CA VAL A 224 -9.53 10.68 -9.87
C VAL A 224 -8.74 9.55 -9.19
N MET A 225 -8.45 9.67 -7.89
CA MET A 225 -7.62 8.69 -7.17
C MET A 225 -8.25 7.30 -6.95
N HIS A 226 -9.58 7.18 -7.12
CA HIS A 226 -10.35 5.99 -6.77
C HIS A 226 -10.39 4.89 -7.85
N ASN A 227 -9.95 5.17 -9.09
CA ASN A 227 -10.05 4.24 -10.23
C ASN A 227 -8.73 3.95 -10.92
N ILE A 228 -7.60 4.34 -10.33
CA ILE A 228 -6.32 4.22 -11.01
C ILE A 228 -5.88 2.77 -10.87
N GLN A 229 -6.08 1.99 -11.94
CA GLN A 229 -5.30 0.78 -12.17
C GLN A 229 -3.84 1.21 -12.24
N ARG A 230 -3.15 1.20 -11.09
CA ARG A 230 -1.78 1.71 -10.98
C ARG A 230 -0.84 0.72 -11.64
N ASP A 231 -0.60 0.92 -12.94
CA ASP A 231 0.69 0.57 -13.52
C ASP A 231 1.72 1.62 -13.07
N ARG A 232 2.94 1.14 -12.88
CA ARG A 232 3.83 1.63 -11.83
C ARG A 232 4.74 2.80 -12.25
N TYR A 233 4.63 3.18 -13.52
CA TYR A 233 5.27 4.33 -14.15
C TYR A 233 4.30 5.50 -14.37
N GLU A 234 3.00 5.26 -14.21
CA GLU A 234 1.92 6.24 -14.36
C GLU A 234 1.28 6.56 -13.00
N ASN A 235 2.09 6.66 -11.94
CA ASN A 235 1.55 7.01 -10.63
C ASN A 235 1.23 8.52 -10.63
N PRO A 236 -0.02 8.95 -10.36
CA PRO A 236 -0.37 10.38 -10.27
C PRO A 236 0.40 11.14 -9.17
N GLY A 237 1.16 10.44 -8.32
CA GLY A 237 1.73 10.94 -7.08
C GLY A 237 0.84 10.63 -5.89
N MET A 238 1.33 10.90 -4.68
CA MET A 238 0.57 10.70 -3.45
C MET A 238 0.95 11.74 -2.40
N THR A 239 -0.02 12.09 -1.56
CA THR A 239 0.23 12.83 -0.33
C THR A 239 0.84 11.89 0.70
N LEU A 240 1.90 12.33 1.35
CA LEU A 240 2.58 11.62 2.43
C LEU A 240 2.21 12.28 3.75
N HIS A 241 1.99 11.46 4.78
CA HIS A 241 1.66 11.90 6.14
C HIS A 241 2.72 11.43 7.13
N ASP A 242 2.82 12.12 8.27
CA ASP A 242 3.61 11.61 9.40
C ASP A 242 3.00 10.29 9.88
N PRO A 243 3.71 9.15 9.72
CA PRO A 243 3.18 7.84 10.06
C PRO A 243 2.98 7.64 11.55
N ASP A 244 3.66 8.46 12.35
CA ASP A 244 3.76 8.37 13.80
C ASP A 244 2.78 9.32 14.51
N ARG A 245 1.90 9.97 13.74
CA ARG A 245 0.72 10.76 14.18
C ARG A 245 -0.60 9.99 13.95
N PRO A 246 -1.70 10.35 14.65
CA PRO A 246 -3.02 9.77 14.40
C PRO A 246 -3.56 10.11 13.00
N SER A 247 -4.40 9.23 12.42
CA SER A 247 -5.14 9.55 11.18
C SER A 247 -6.05 10.76 11.35
N PHE A 248 -6.32 11.48 10.25
CA PHE A 248 -7.08 12.74 10.22
C PHE A 248 -6.47 13.88 11.04
N THR A 249 -5.20 13.76 11.43
CA THR A 249 -4.43 14.84 12.05
C THR A 249 -3.47 15.39 11.02
N ALA A 250 -3.46 16.71 10.85
CA ALA A 250 -2.54 17.37 9.95
C ALA A 250 -1.08 17.30 10.43
N ASP A 251 -0.16 17.38 9.49
CA ASP A 251 1.26 17.36 9.78
C ASP A 251 1.76 18.73 10.22
N ARG A 252 2.78 18.73 11.07
CA ARG A 252 3.40 19.94 11.60
C ARG A 252 4.85 20.03 11.15
N ALA A 253 5.25 21.21 10.69
CA ALA A 253 6.64 21.47 10.32
C ALA A 253 7.59 21.45 11.52
N THR A 254 7.11 21.66 12.75
CA THR A 254 7.96 21.93 13.93
C THR A 254 8.60 20.69 14.53
N VAL A 255 7.87 19.57 14.69
CA VAL A 255 8.38 18.33 15.29
C VAL A 255 7.65 17.10 14.74
N PHE A 256 8.39 16.02 14.46
CA PHE A 256 7.84 14.73 14.04
C PHE A 256 7.24 13.95 15.22
N GLY A 257 6.21 13.14 14.98
CA GLY A 257 5.65 12.24 16.00
C GLY A 257 6.65 11.23 16.55
N HIS A 258 7.59 10.77 15.71
CA HIS A 258 8.72 9.92 16.15
C HIS A 258 9.80 10.72 16.90
N GLU A 259 10.17 11.90 16.39
CA GLU A 259 11.16 12.79 17.02
C GLU A 259 10.72 13.20 18.44
N GLU A 260 9.44 13.52 18.65
CA GLU A 260 8.89 13.80 19.98
C GLU A 260 9.12 12.63 20.94
N ARG A 261 8.76 11.41 20.53
CA ARG A 261 8.94 10.20 21.33
C ARG A 261 10.40 9.91 21.61
N PHE A 262 11.26 10.08 20.59
CA PHE A 262 12.69 9.89 20.71
C PHE A 262 13.29 10.86 21.73
N ASN A 263 12.94 12.15 21.66
CA ASN A 263 13.41 13.17 22.58
C ASN A 263 12.95 12.91 24.02
N VAL A 264 11.70 12.49 24.22
CA VAL A 264 11.18 12.12 25.54
C VAL A 264 11.93 10.91 26.12
N ALA A 265 12.17 9.88 25.32
CA ALA A 265 12.93 8.71 25.75
C ALA A 265 14.38 9.08 26.09
N GLU A 266 15.05 9.86 25.24
CA GLU A 266 16.41 10.37 25.46
C GLU A 266 16.48 11.16 26.77
N HIS A 267 15.51 12.05 27.02
CA HIS A 267 15.43 12.82 28.26
C HIS A 267 15.20 11.96 29.50
N LEU A 268 14.34 10.94 29.44
CA LEU A 268 14.09 10.03 30.56
C LEU A 268 15.30 9.16 30.90
N LEU A 269 15.99 8.64 29.89
CA LEU A 269 17.17 7.78 30.06
C LEU A 269 18.40 8.56 30.54
N THR A 270 18.50 9.84 30.19
CA THR A 270 19.63 10.68 30.60
C THR A 270 19.41 11.32 31.97
N ASN A 271 18.20 11.81 32.26
CA ASN A 271 17.96 12.64 33.44
C ASN A 271 17.23 11.92 34.58
N HIS A 272 16.36 10.95 34.28
CA HIS A 272 15.52 10.28 35.29
C HIS A 272 15.98 8.87 35.64
N THR A 273 16.64 8.20 34.70
CA THR A 273 17.23 6.86 34.88
C THR A 273 18.64 6.85 34.30
N PRO A 274 19.58 7.63 34.85
CA PRO A 274 20.85 7.94 34.18
C PRO A 274 21.62 6.67 33.83
N LEU A 275 21.55 6.30 32.56
CA LEU A 275 22.36 5.23 31.98
C LEU A 275 23.64 5.84 31.37
N PRO A 276 24.75 5.08 31.32
CA PRO A 276 25.88 5.41 30.48
C PRO A 276 25.44 5.81 29.06
N LEU A 277 26.15 6.76 28.45
CA LEU A 277 25.80 7.29 27.13
C LEU A 277 25.71 6.18 26.09
N GLU A 278 26.58 5.18 26.19
CA GLU A 278 26.62 4.01 25.31
C GLU A 278 25.34 3.17 25.43
N LEU A 279 24.84 2.98 26.66
CA LEU A 279 23.59 2.26 26.89
C LEU A 279 22.38 3.08 26.46
N THR A 280 22.43 4.41 26.62
CA THR A 280 21.39 5.31 26.12
C THR A 280 21.30 5.25 24.59
N ASP A 281 22.43 5.36 23.88
CA ASP A 281 22.47 5.29 22.41
C ASP A 281 22.07 3.89 21.89
N GLN A 282 22.40 2.83 22.63
CA GLN A 282 21.87 1.49 22.36
C GLN A 282 20.34 1.45 22.53
N VAL A 283 19.78 1.81 23.68
CA VAL A 283 18.33 1.77 23.91
C VAL A 283 17.58 2.61 22.88
N LEU A 284 18.05 3.82 22.57
CA LEU A 284 17.47 4.68 21.54
C LEU A 284 17.57 4.06 20.13
N THR A 285 18.67 3.36 19.83
CA THR A 285 18.79 2.60 18.58
C THR A 285 17.74 1.50 18.51
N TRP A 286 17.52 0.75 19.59
CA TRP A 286 16.51 -0.30 19.65
C TRP A 286 15.08 0.26 19.51
N LEU A 287 14.79 1.41 20.12
CA LEU A 287 13.51 2.13 19.98
C LEU A 287 13.29 2.68 18.57
N SER A 288 14.35 2.85 17.78
CA SER A 288 14.29 3.41 16.43
C SER A 288 14.20 2.35 15.33
N ILE A 289 14.20 1.07 15.70
CA ILE A 289 14.04 -0.03 14.74
C ILE A 289 12.59 -0.50 14.79
N ALA A 290 11.96 -0.62 13.63
CA ALA A 290 10.65 -1.24 13.49
C ALA A 290 10.78 -2.75 13.80
N ASN A 291 10.70 -3.10 15.08
CA ASN A 291 10.73 -4.48 15.58
C ASN A 291 9.32 -5.06 15.80
N GLU A 292 8.28 -4.28 15.54
CA GLU A 292 6.90 -4.70 15.78
C GLU A 292 6.43 -5.58 14.62
N GLY A 293 6.42 -6.89 14.88
CA GLY A 293 5.61 -7.83 14.09
C GLY A 293 4.13 -7.43 14.13
N PRO A 294 3.26 -8.08 13.32
CA PRO A 294 1.84 -7.77 13.33
C PRO A 294 1.30 -7.81 14.75
N MET A 295 0.49 -6.82 15.12
CA MET A 295 -0.10 -6.76 16.45
C MET A 295 -0.87 -8.04 16.73
N TRP A 296 -0.56 -8.69 17.85
CA TRP A 296 -1.23 -9.92 18.26
C TRP A 296 -2.64 -9.60 18.73
N LEU A 297 -3.60 -9.75 17.82
CA LEU A 297 -5.01 -9.65 18.17
C LEU A 297 -5.41 -10.81 19.08
N PRO A 298 -6.07 -10.56 20.23
CA PRO A 298 -6.52 -11.61 21.13
C PRO A 298 -7.36 -12.70 20.46
N SER A 299 -7.14 -13.97 20.79
CA SER A 299 -7.75 -15.15 20.13
C SER A 299 -9.29 -15.23 20.19
N TRP A 300 -9.95 -14.33 20.91
CA TRP A 300 -11.41 -14.19 20.93
C TRP A 300 -11.97 -13.21 19.88
N ILE A 301 -11.13 -12.39 19.22
CA ILE A 301 -11.58 -11.49 18.14
C ILE A 301 -11.84 -12.29 16.86
N TYR A 302 -13.09 -12.57 16.52
CA TYR A 302 -13.44 -13.23 15.27
C TYR A 302 -14.27 -12.31 14.37
N HIS A 303 -14.26 -12.60 13.07
CA HIS A 303 -15.03 -11.88 12.08
C HIS A 303 -16.24 -12.71 11.63
N SER A 304 -17.39 -12.07 11.48
CA SER A 304 -18.61 -12.68 10.96
C SER A 304 -19.47 -11.59 10.34
N GLU A 305 -20.26 -11.92 9.30
CA GLU A 305 -21.21 -10.97 8.69
C GLU A 305 -22.28 -10.44 9.65
N ARG A 306 -22.45 -11.08 10.82
CA ARG A 306 -23.37 -10.65 11.89
C ARG A 306 -22.65 -10.00 13.08
N HIS A 307 -21.33 -9.82 13.01
CA HIS A 307 -20.52 -9.32 14.11
C HIS A 307 -19.70 -8.10 13.68
N LEU A 308 -19.93 -6.96 14.32
CA LEU A 308 -19.25 -5.71 14.05
C LEU A 308 -18.24 -5.42 15.14
N ASN A 309 -16.95 -5.51 14.81
CA ASN A 309 -15.85 -5.13 15.70
C ASN A 309 -15.54 -3.63 15.54
N ILE A 310 -15.56 -2.87 16.64
CA ILE A 310 -15.18 -1.46 16.69
C ILE A 310 -13.99 -1.29 17.62
N PHE A 311 -12.85 -0.84 17.08
CA PHE A 311 -11.62 -0.65 17.85
C PHE A 311 -11.57 0.74 18.50
N LEU A 312 -11.19 0.82 19.77
CA LEU A 312 -11.03 2.09 20.46
C LEU A 312 -9.57 2.53 20.36
N LEU A 313 -9.31 3.69 19.73
CA LEU A 313 -7.95 4.23 19.60
C LEU A 313 -7.53 5.09 20.80
N PHE A 314 -8.25 4.97 21.92
CA PHE A 314 -8.00 5.69 23.17
C PHE A 314 -8.28 4.76 24.36
N PRO A 315 -7.53 4.90 25.47
CA PRO A 315 -7.82 4.16 26.70
C PRO A 315 -9.19 4.57 27.24
N ALA A 316 -9.98 3.59 27.69
CA ALA A 316 -11.32 3.81 28.23
C ALA A 316 -11.50 2.98 29.51
N THR A 317 -12.04 3.60 30.55
CA THR A 317 -12.44 2.92 31.78
C THR A 317 -13.63 1.99 31.53
N GLN A 318 -13.87 1.03 32.43
CA GLN A 318 -15.02 0.12 32.31
C GLN A 318 -16.37 0.85 32.27
N ALA A 319 -16.49 1.97 32.99
CA ALA A 319 -17.69 2.80 32.98
C ALA A 319 -17.90 3.49 31.63
N GLU A 320 -16.82 4.03 31.03
CA GLU A 320 -16.86 4.64 29.71
C GLU A 320 -17.17 3.60 28.62
N LEU A 321 -16.57 2.40 28.69
CA LEU A 321 -16.88 1.29 27.79
C LEU A 321 -18.36 0.92 27.84
N HIS A 322 -18.91 0.78 29.04
CA HIS A 322 -20.33 0.49 29.23
C HIS A 322 -21.22 1.61 28.67
N HIS A 323 -20.84 2.88 28.87
CA HIS A 323 -21.56 4.02 28.31
C HIS A 323 -21.54 4.02 26.77
N ILE A 324 -20.37 3.78 26.15
CA ILE A 324 -20.25 3.67 24.68
C ILE A 324 -21.14 2.53 24.16
N GLN A 325 -21.11 1.38 24.83
CA GLN A 325 -21.95 0.23 24.48
C GLN A 325 -23.43 0.57 24.50
N GLN A 326 -23.91 1.20 25.57
CA GLN A 326 -25.30 1.64 25.68
C GLN A 326 -25.67 2.65 24.59
N LEU A 327 -24.80 3.61 24.32
CA LEU A 327 -25.02 4.65 23.32
C LEU A 327 -25.22 4.05 21.92
N PHE A 328 -24.37 3.09 21.52
CA PHE A 328 -24.50 2.41 20.24
C PHE A 328 -25.70 1.45 20.19
N GLN A 329 -25.98 0.71 21.26
CA GLN A 329 -27.13 -0.19 21.33
C GLN A 329 -28.44 0.58 21.20
N ASN A 330 -28.59 1.69 21.93
CA ASN A 330 -29.76 2.56 21.84
C ASN A 330 -29.95 3.10 20.41
N ALA A 331 -28.88 3.60 19.79
CA ALA A 331 -28.95 4.07 18.41
C ALA A 331 -29.37 2.99 17.42
N ILE A 332 -28.91 1.75 17.57
CA ILE A 332 -29.33 0.65 16.70
C ILE A 332 -30.80 0.31 16.89
N GLU A 333 -31.26 0.18 18.14
CA GLU A 333 -32.65 -0.15 18.44
C GLU A 333 -33.61 0.96 18.01
N ASP A 334 -33.27 2.22 18.27
CA ASP A 334 -34.04 3.36 17.78
C ASP A 334 -34.14 3.32 16.25
N TYR A 335 -33.04 3.02 15.55
CA TYR A 335 -33.04 2.91 14.09
C TYR A 335 -33.90 1.74 13.59
N ARG A 336 -33.89 0.60 14.28
CA ARG A 336 -34.76 -0.55 13.97
C ARG A 336 -36.23 -0.24 14.16
N THR A 337 -36.58 0.56 15.17
CA THR A 337 -37.97 0.96 15.38
C THR A 337 -38.45 1.96 14.32
N ALA A 338 -37.55 2.80 13.81
CA ALA A 338 -37.85 3.79 12.78
C ALA A 338 -37.91 3.20 11.35
N GLU A 339 -36.97 2.32 10.96
CA GLU A 339 -36.93 1.67 9.64
C GLU A 339 -37.45 0.22 9.71
N ARG A 340 -38.66 -0.02 9.18
CA ARG A 340 -39.35 -1.33 9.21
C ARG A 340 -38.77 -2.41 8.27
N SER A 341 -37.80 -2.10 7.41
CA SER A 341 -37.19 -3.06 6.48
C SER A 341 -35.76 -2.67 6.08
N GLY A 342 -34.80 -3.59 6.22
CA GLY A 342 -33.44 -3.44 5.68
C GLY A 342 -32.30 -3.38 6.72
N VAL A 343 -32.61 -3.28 8.02
CA VAL A 343 -31.60 -3.21 9.08
C VAL A 343 -31.06 -4.61 9.40
N ARG A 344 -29.74 -4.84 9.24
CA ARG A 344 -29.10 -6.08 9.70
C ARG A 344 -29.02 -6.13 11.22
N SER A 345 -29.19 -7.32 11.78
CA SER A 345 -28.87 -7.54 13.19
C SER A 345 -27.38 -7.79 13.35
N TYR A 346 -26.67 -6.80 13.92
CA TYR A 346 -25.27 -6.93 14.30
C TYR A 346 -25.15 -7.10 15.81
N THR A 347 -24.26 -7.99 16.23
CA THR A 347 -23.65 -7.92 17.55
C THR A 347 -22.45 -6.99 17.44
N ILE A 348 -22.45 -5.88 18.19
CA ILE A 348 -21.30 -4.97 18.27
C ILE A 348 -20.39 -5.41 19.42
N THR A 349 -19.10 -5.53 19.14
CA THR A 349 -18.06 -5.67 20.15
C THR A 349 -17.10 -4.51 20.06
N PHE A 350 -16.92 -3.82 21.19
CA PHE A 350 -15.86 -2.83 21.32
C PHE A 350 -14.58 -3.53 21.74
N ILE A 351 -13.49 -3.27 21.01
CA ILE A 351 -12.17 -3.79 21.31
C ILE A 351 -11.40 -2.70 22.07
N PRO A 352 -11.13 -2.89 23.38
CA PRO A 352 -10.43 -1.89 24.17
C PRO A 352 -9.00 -1.65 23.70
N TRP A 353 -8.53 -0.42 23.87
CA TRP A 353 -7.21 0.03 23.43
C TRP A 353 -6.08 -0.81 24.02
N GLU A 354 -6.21 -1.32 25.25
CA GLU A 354 -5.15 -2.06 25.96
C GLU A 354 -4.74 -3.35 25.25
N TYR A 355 -5.64 -3.91 24.43
CA TYR A 355 -5.41 -5.16 23.69
C TYR A 355 -4.65 -4.99 22.38
N HIS A 356 -4.64 -3.78 21.81
CA HIS A 356 -3.98 -3.51 20.53
C HIS A 356 -3.03 -2.32 20.57
N ARG A 357 -3.28 -1.32 21.41
CA ARG A 357 -2.43 -0.13 21.66
C ARG A 357 -2.20 0.77 20.43
N ALA A 358 -3.01 0.59 19.39
CA ALA A 358 -2.91 1.36 18.17
C ALA A 358 -3.30 2.83 18.38
N ARG A 359 -2.46 3.77 17.93
CA ARG A 359 -2.68 5.22 18.08
C ARG A 359 -2.26 6.05 16.86
N SER A 360 -1.37 5.52 16.02
CA SER A 360 -0.82 6.21 14.86
C SER A 360 -1.30 5.58 13.53
N ARG A 361 -1.05 6.26 12.41
CA ARG A 361 -1.29 5.71 11.07
C ARG A 361 -0.55 4.38 10.86
N ARG A 362 0.70 4.31 11.33
CA ARG A 362 1.51 3.08 11.33
C ARG A 362 0.84 1.96 12.11
N ASP A 363 0.42 2.23 13.34
CA ASP A 363 -0.23 1.20 14.17
C ASP A 363 -1.55 0.75 13.54
N LEU A 364 -2.31 1.67 12.95
CA LEU A 364 -3.56 1.34 12.27
C LEU A 364 -3.32 0.44 11.05
N ALA A 365 -2.25 0.67 10.29
CA ALA A 365 -1.85 -0.20 9.18
C ALA A 365 -1.47 -1.61 9.69
N ASN A 366 -0.71 -1.70 10.79
CA ASN A 366 -0.36 -2.96 11.42
C ASN A 366 -1.59 -3.71 11.97
N LEU A 367 -2.53 -2.97 12.58
CA LEU A 367 -3.80 -3.51 13.08
C LEU A 367 -4.59 -4.12 11.94
N TRP A 368 -4.67 -3.38 10.84
CA TRP A 368 -5.38 -3.81 9.66
C TRP A 368 -4.80 -5.07 9.04
N GLN A 369 -3.48 -5.13 8.90
CA GLN A 369 -2.81 -6.31 8.37
C GLN A 369 -3.04 -7.54 9.26
N ALA A 370 -2.93 -7.39 10.58
CA ALA A 370 -3.17 -8.48 11.54
C ALA A 370 -4.62 -8.98 11.50
N TYR A 371 -5.59 -8.06 11.45
CA TYR A 371 -7.01 -8.39 11.39
C TYR A 371 -7.36 -9.11 10.08
N ARG A 372 -6.84 -8.62 8.95
CA ARG A 372 -7.04 -9.23 7.62
C ARG A 372 -6.52 -10.67 7.56
N LEU A 373 -5.29 -10.90 8.03
CA LEU A 373 -4.68 -12.24 8.02
C LEU A 373 -5.50 -13.25 8.82
N ARG A 374 -6.15 -12.78 9.89
CA ARG A 374 -6.96 -13.64 10.75
C ARG A 374 -8.36 -13.91 10.22
N ALA A 375 -8.99 -12.91 9.61
CA ALA A 375 -10.34 -13.06 9.09
C ALA A 375 -10.41 -14.01 7.88
N GLY A 376 -9.29 -14.22 7.17
CA GLY A 376 -9.19 -15.14 6.02
C GLY A 376 -9.86 -14.58 4.77
N ASP A 377 -9.26 -14.76 3.58
CA ASP A 377 -9.62 -14.05 2.34
C ASP A 377 -11.03 -14.32 1.76
N ASP A 378 -11.80 -15.21 2.38
CA ASP A 378 -13.12 -15.66 1.95
C ASP A 378 -14.28 -14.80 2.47
N ALA A 379 -14.03 -13.85 3.39
CA ALA A 379 -15.02 -12.87 3.85
C ALA A 379 -14.80 -11.50 3.18
N ALA A 380 -15.57 -11.18 2.14
CA ALA A 380 -15.61 -9.84 1.58
C ALA A 380 -16.35 -8.87 2.53
N PRO A 381 -16.02 -7.55 2.55
CA PRO A 381 -14.70 -6.92 2.74
C PRO A 381 -14.33 -6.74 4.24
N PHE A 382 -13.03 -6.80 4.57
CA PHE A 382 -12.47 -6.57 5.92
C PHE A 382 -12.47 -5.09 6.31
N ASN A 383 -13.64 -4.53 6.57
CA ASN A 383 -13.71 -3.20 7.13
C ASN A 383 -13.31 -3.25 8.61
N ILE A 384 -12.36 -2.40 8.98
CA ILE A 384 -12.05 -2.15 10.39
C ILE A 384 -12.67 -0.83 10.76
N TYR A 385 -13.57 -0.86 11.72
CA TYR A 385 -14.21 0.32 12.27
C TYR A 385 -13.49 0.72 13.54
N PHE A 386 -13.29 2.03 13.75
CA PHE A 386 -12.61 2.50 14.94
C PHE A 386 -13.13 3.86 15.40
N LEU A 387 -12.98 4.11 16.70
CA LEU A 387 -13.31 5.38 17.35
C LEU A 387 -12.01 6.08 17.76
N HIS A 388 -11.84 7.32 17.29
CA HIS A 388 -10.68 8.14 17.61
C HIS A 388 -10.74 8.78 19.00
N GLN A 389 -11.94 9.05 19.49
CA GLN A 389 -12.18 9.76 20.74
C GLN A 389 -13.52 9.35 21.32
N MET A 390 -13.70 9.66 22.61
CA MET A 390 -14.96 9.44 23.31
C MET A 390 -16.10 10.19 22.61
N PRO A 391 -17.26 9.55 22.34
CA PRO A 391 -18.42 10.24 21.79
C PRO A 391 -18.89 11.35 22.74
N VAL A 392 -18.89 12.60 22.26
CA VAL A 392 -19.46 13.76 22.98
C VAL A 392 -20.81 14.18 22.37
N ALA A 393 -21.19 13.58 21.24
CA ALA A 393 -22.34 14.01 20.46
C ALA A 393 -23.67 13.70 21.17
N GLN A 394 -24.56 14.69 21.25
CA GLN A 394 -25.95 14.52 21.68
C GLN A 394 -26.79 13.74 20.64
N ASN A 395 -26.41 13.81 19.35
CA ASN A 395 -27.01 13.04 18.28
C ASN A 395 -26.11 11.85 17.89
N VAL A 396 -26.51 10.65 18.29
CA VAL A 396 -25.73 9.41 18.08
C VAL A 396 -25.69 8.99 16.60
N TYR A 397 -26.65 9.41 15.77
CA TYR A 397 -26.74 9.02 14.37
C TYR A 397 -25.64 9.65 13.49
N ASP A 398 -25.23 10.86 13.83
CA ASP A 398 -24.17 11.61 13.14
C ASP A 398 -22.76 11.26 13.66
N LEU A 399 -22.66 10.30 14.59
CA LEU A 399 -21.38 9.84 15.10
C LEU A 399 -20.55 9.28 13.95
N GLU A 400 -19.41 9.91 13.68
CA GLU A 400 -18.47 9.48 12.66
C GLU A 400 -17.48 8.50 13.25
N LEU A 401 -17.45 7.30 12.67
CA LEU A 401 -16.42 6.31 12.91
C LEU A 401 -15.36 6.42 11.82
N GLY A 402 -14.12 6.14 12.20
CA GLY A 402 -13.10 5.82 11.22
C GLY A 402 -13.34 4.43 10.65
N ILE A 403 -13.06 4.27 9.36
CA ILE A 403 -13.10 2.99 8.66
C ILE A 403 -11.82 2.81 7.88
N VAL A 404 -11.14 1.68 8.08
CA VAL A 404 -10.15 1.18 7.11
C VAL A 404 -10.89 0.28 6.15
N LYS A 405 -10.96 0.67 4.87
CA LYS A 405 -11.53 -0.15 3.82
C LYS A 405 -10.41 -0.67 2.91
N TYR A 406 -10.59 -1.90 2.45
CA TYR A 406 -9.76 -2.52 1.43
C TYR A 406 -10.64 -3.26 0.45
N GLU A 407 -10.53 -2.91 -0.83
CA GLU A 407 -11.06 -3.70 -1.93
C GLU A 407 -9.92 -4.53 -2.54
N ARG A 408 -10.22 -5.77 -2.92
CA ARG A 408 -9.20 -6.70 -3.43
C ARG A 408 -8.58 -6.14 -4.71
N GLY A 409 -7.30 -5.78 -4.64
CA GLY A 409 -6.54 -5.19 -5.76
C GLY A 409 -6.23 -3.70 -5.58
N ASP A 410 -6.87 -3.04 -4.63
CA ASP A 410 -6.66 -1.64 -4.29
C ASP A 410 -5.75 -1.45 -3.07
N LEU A 411 -5.42 -0.20 -2.76
CA LEU A 411 -4.66 0.14 -1.55
C LEU A 411 -5.66 0.44 -0.43
N PRO A 412 -5.41 -0.03 0.81
CA PRO A 412 -6.30 0.28 1.90
C PRO A 412 -6.32 1.80 2.12
N ASN A 413 -7.51 2.33 2.42
CA ASN A 413 -7.70 3.74 2.74
C ASN A 413 -8.44 3.88 4.06
N VAL A 414 -8.16 4.99 4.74
CA VAL A 414 -8.82 5.40 5.97
C VAL A 414 -9.81 6.50 5.62
N ALA A 415 -11.08 6.30 5.94
CA ALA A 415 -12.14 7.28 5.72
C ALA A 415 -13.00 7.44 6.98
N ARG A 416 -13.94 8.39 6.95
CA ARG A 416 -14.99 8.50 7.97
C ARG A 416 -16.33 8.02 7.42
N ILE A 417 -17.08 7.33 8.25
CA ILE A 417 -18.43 6.85 7.94
C ILE A 417 -19.33 7.09 9.16
N SER A 418 -20.56 7.54 8.94
CA SER A 418 -21.50 7.71 10.05
C SER A 418 -22.05 6.36 10.50
N LEU A 419 -22.35 6.23 11.80
CA LEU A 419 -22.96 5.03 12.37
C LEU A 419 -24.23 4.63 11.62
N GLN A 420 -25.07 5.60 11.25
CA GLN A 420 -26.26 5.39 10.42
C GLN A 420 -25.95 4.63 9.12
N LYS A 421 -24.90 5.02 8.39
CA LYS A 421 -24.52 4.38 7.13
C LYS A 421 -23.96 2.96 7.32
N ILE A 422 -23.37 2.66 8.48
CA ILE A 422 -22.92 1.31 8.83
C ILE A 422 -24.13 0.40 9.08
N ILE A 423 -25.11 0.89 9.82
CA ILE A 423 -26.30 0.12 10.24
C ILE A 423 -27.21 -0.24 9.04
N ILE A 424 -27.38 0.69 8.10
CA ILE A 424 -28.35 0.58 6.99
C ILE A 424 -27.98 -0.47 5.92
N ASP A 425 -26.84 -1.17 6.03
CA ASP A 425 -26.28 -2.11 5.02
C ASP A 425 -27.01 -2.15 3.68
N ARG A 426 -26.59 -1.28 2.75
CA ARG A 426 -27.15 -1.27 1.40
C ARG A 426 -26.55 -2.37 0.52
N GLY A 427 -26.41 -3.60 1.02
CA GLY A 427 -25.85 -4.74 0.29
C GLY A 427 -26.29 -4.82 -1.19
N PRO A 428 -27.60 -4.76 -1.49
CA PRO A 428 -28.09 -4.76 -2.88
C PRO A 428 -27.69 -3.53 -3.70
N TRP A 429 -27.53 -2.37 -3.08
CA TRP A 429 -27.19 -1.10 -3.73
C TRP A 429 -25.69 -1.01 -4.04
N THR A 430 -24.83 -1.49 -3.14
CA THR A 430 -23.39 -1.60 -3.37
C THR A 430 -23.09 -2.56 -4.53
N GLU A 431 -23.78 -3.71 -4.56
CA GLU A 431 -23.69 -4.69 -5.64
C GLU A 431 -24.28 -4.16 -6.97
N MET A 432 -25.38 -3.40 -6.92
CA MET A 432 -25.97 -2.73 -8.09
C MET A 432 -25.05 -1.64 -8.66
N MET A 433 -24.45 -0.79 -7.82
CA MET A 433 -23.50 0.23 -8.26
C MET A 433 -22.23 -0.41 -8.85
N ARG A 434 -21.76 -1.52 -8.26
CA ARG A 434 -20.68 -2.36 -8.80
C ARG A 434 -21.00 -2.89 -10.20
N ARG A 435 -22.22 -3.39 -10.42
CA ARG A 435 -22.70 -3.83 -11.76
C ARG A 435 -22.80 -2.69 -12.78
N GLN A 436 -22.96 -1.45 -12.32
CA GLN A 436 -23.01 -0.25 -13.16
C GLN A 436 -21.63 0.42 -13.34
N GLY A 437 -20.54 -0.18 -12.85
CA GLY A 437 -19.19 0.39 -12.95
C GLY A 437 -19.01 1.68 -12.14
N ARG A 438 -19.88 1.94 -11.15
CA ARG A 438 -19.79 3.11 -10.26
C ARG A 438 -19.25 2.67 -8.90
N THR A 439 -18.31 3.44 -8.35
CA THR A 439 -17.80 3.19 -7.00
C THR A 439 -18.85 3.64 -5.98
N ALA A 440 -19.33 2.72 -5.13
CA ALA A 440 -20.28 3.04 -4.04
C ALA A 440 -19.69 4.04 -3.02
N GLU A 441 -18.37 4.21 -3.06
CA GLU A 441 -17.54 5.00 -2.16
C GLU A 441 -17.92 6.48 -2.07
N HIS A 442 -18.22 7.12 -3.21
CA HIS A 442 -18.61 8.54 -3.24
C HIS A 442 -19.88 8.83 -2.42
N TYR A 443 -20.72 7.81 -2.20
CA TYR A 443 -21.98 7.92 -1.47
C TYR A 443 -21.86 7.43 -0.02
N MET A 444 -20.87 6.58 0.29
CA MET A 444 -20.73 5.97 1.61
C MET A 444 -19.92 6.82 2.60
N TYR A 445 -18.86 7.50 2.17
CA TYR A 445 -18.04 8.25 3.13
C TYR A 445 -18.68 9.57 3.55
N SER A 446 -18.23 10.08 4.70
CA SER A 446 -18.49 11.46 5.08
C SER A 446 -17.80 12.38 4.08
N LYS A 447 -18.48 13.44 3.65
CA LYS A 447 -17.88 14.51 2.84
C LYS A 447 -17.09 15.51 3.71
N LYS A 448 -17.11 15.34 5.04
CA LYS A 448 -16.47 16.27 5.99
C LYS A 448 -14.95 16.13 6.05
N VAL A 449 -14.43 14.93 5.80
CA VAL A 449 -12.99 14.63 5.87
C VAL A 449 -12.61 13.75 4.70
N GLU A 450 -11.49 14.09 4.06
CA GLU A 450 -10.96 13.32 2.93
C GLU A 450 -10.42 11.95 3.37
N PRO A 451 -10.64 10.92 2.55
CA PRO A 451 -9.98 9.65 2.74
C PRO A 451 -8.46 9.79 2.63
N GLU A 452 -7.73 9.23 3.59
CA GLU A 452 -6.28 9.13 3.56
C GLU A 452 -5.88 7.75 3.02
N LEU A 453 -4.86 7.67 2.16
CA LEU A 453 -4.32 6.38 1.75
C LEU A 453 -3.50 5.78 2.90
N LEU A 454 -3.83 4.55 3.30
CA LEU A 454 -3.11 3.84 4.35
C LEU A 454 -1.95 3.05 3.73
N HIS A 455 -0.87 3.73 3.39
CA HIS A 455 0.33 3.05 2.89
C HIS A 455 1.15 2.47 4.04
N SER A 456 1.85 1.35 3.77
CA SER A 456 2.88 0.86 4.70
C SER A 456 4.04 1.86 4.67
N PRO A 457 4.29 2.60 5.77
CA PRO A 457 5.25 3.70 5.75
C PRO A 457 6.70 3.22 5.56
N GLU A 458 6.91 1.91 5.72
CA GLU A 458 8.22 1.26 5.70
C GLU A 458 8.59 0.87 4.28
N GLN A 459 7.61 0.79 3.38
CA GLN A 459 7.84 0.47 1.99
C GLN A 459 8.46 1.68 1.27
N PRO A 460 9.31 1.42 0.26
CA PRO A 460 9.82 2.50 -0.58
C PRO A 460 8.70 3.18 -1.36
N PHE A 461 8.99 4.37 -1.88
CA PHE A 461 8.06 5.12 -2.73
C PHE A 461 7.86 4.48 -4.11
N TYR A 462 8.74 3.54 -4.50
CA TYR A 462 8.54 2.73 -5.69
C TYR A 462 7.98 1.34 -5.36
N PRO A 463 7.18 0.80 -6.29
CA PRO A 463 6.96 -0.62 -6.54
C PRO A 463 8.06 -1.61 -6.16
N LYS A 464 7.90 -2.30 -5.03
CA LYS A 464 8.83 -3.34 -4.60
C LYS A 464 8.10 -4.65 -4.29
N PRO A 465 7.61 -5.36 -5.32
CA PRO A 465 7.02 -6.65 -5.07
C PRO A 465 8.10 -7.65 -4.63
N PRO A 466 7.71 -8.80 -4.05
CA PRO A 466 8.61 -9.91 -3.81
C PRO A 466 9.38 -10.33 -5.07
N ARG A 467 10.55 -10.95 -4.90
CA ARG A 467 11.47 -11.28 -6.00
C ARG A 467 10.87 -12.22 -7.05
N TRP A 468 9.92 -13.05 -6.66
CA TRP A 468 9.21 -13.97 -7.55
C TRP A 468 8.14 -13.30 -8.41
N LEU A 469 8.01 -11.96 -8.36
CA LEU A 469 7.03 -11.20 -9.14
C LEU A 469 7.68 -10.08 -9.95
N PRO A 470 7.11 -9.76 -11.14
CA PRO A 470 7.57 -8.63 -11.91
C PRO A 470 7.22 -7.31 -11.20
N ALA A 471 8.06 -6.30 -11.41
CA ALA A 471 7.77 -4.93 -10.99
C ALA A 471 6.57 -4.34 -11.74
N LYS A 472 6.44 -4.65 -13.04
CA LYS A 472 5.33 -4.23 -13.92
C LYS A 472 4.19 -5.24 -13.94
N LYS A 473 2.94 -4.75 -13.89
CA LYS A 473 1.73 -5.58 -13.98
C LYS A 473 1.45 -6.00 -15.44
N GLY A 474 0.65 -7.04 -15.62
CA GLY A 474 0.21 -7.49 -16.95
C GLY A 474 1.27 -8.25 -17.76
N LEU A 475 2.46 -8.49 -17.21
CA LEU A 475 3.45 -9.38 -17.82
C LEU A 475 3.07 -10.85 -17.61
N HIS A 476 3.14 -11.64 -18.69
CA HIS A 476 2.96 -13.09 -18.63
C HIS A 476 4.20 -13.73 -17.99
N THR A 477 4.18 -13.80 -16.66
CA THR A 477 5.29 -14.26 -15.83
C THR A 477 4.98 -15.58 -15.15
N ILE A 478 6.01 -16.33 -14.74
CA ILE A 478 5.92 -17.45 -13.77
C ILE A 478 6.95 -17.26 -12.64
N PRO A 479 6.62 -17.58 -11.37
CA PRO A 479 7.59 -17.58 -10.29
C PRO A 479 8.40 -18.88 -10.34
N VAL A 480 9.73 -18.77 -10.34
CA VAL A 480 10.64 -19.91 -10.40
C VAL A 480 11.68 -19.81 -9.30
N PHE A 481 11.73 -20.79 -8.41
CA PHE A 481 12.62 -20.80 -7.26
C PHE A 481 13.72 -21.84 -7.46
N TYR A 482 14.98 -21.43 -7.33
CA TYR A 482 16.06 -22.40 -7.26
C TYR A 482 16.04 -23.11 -5.90
N LEU A 483 16.34 -24.41 -5.91
CA LEU A 483 16.51 -25.24 -4.71
C LEU A 483 17.90 -25.85 -4.61
N SER A 484 18.80 -25.62 -5.56
CA SER A 484 20.14 -26.20 -5.52
C SER A 484 21.22 -25.13 -5.45
N LYS A 485 22.19 -25.34 -4.56
CA LYS A 485 23.33 -24.43 -4.37
C LYS A 485 24.44 -24.65 -5.40
N ASP A 486 24.51 -25.85 -5.96
CA ASP A 486 25.65 -26.33 -6.77
C ASP A 486 25.42 -26.17 -8.29
N LEU A 487 24.34 -25.52 -8.71
CA LEU A 487 24.09 -25.27 -10.13
C LEU A 487 25.05 -24.22 -10.70
N SER A 488 25.93 -24.67 -11.60
CA SER A 488 26.79 -23.79 -12.39
C SER A 488 26.00 -22.87 -13.32
N ARG A 489 26.61 -21.78 -13.78
CA ARG A 489 25.96 -20.82 -14.69
C ARG A 489 25.46 -21.48 -15.98
N SER A 490 26.27 -22.35 -16.58
CA SER A 490 25.87 -23.09 -17.78
C SER A 490 24.68 -24.02 -17.55
N GLN A 491 24.59 -24.65 -16.38
CA GLN A 491 23.46 -25.50 -16.03
C GLN A 491 22.17 -24.68 -15.83
N LYS A 492 22.28 -23.52 -15.19
CA LYS A 492 21.17 -22.55 -15.10
C LYS A 492 20.72 -22.10 -16.48
N ASP A 493 21.65 -21.73 -17.35
CA ASP A 493 21.35 -21.29 -18.72
C ASP A 493 20.57 -22.36 -19.52
N VAL A 494 20.88 -23.66 -19.33
CA VAL A 494 20.15 -24.76 -19.98
C VAL A 494 18.68 -24.78 -19.59
N ILE A 495 18.37 -24.78 -18.29
CA ILE A 495 16.97 -24.85 -17.81
C ILE A 495 16.23 -23.52 -18.02
N GLU A 496 16.91 -22.38 -17.92
CA GLU A 496 16.31 -21.07 -18.21
C GLU A 496 15.97 -20.93 -19.70
N THR A 497 16.80 -21.48 -20.59
CA THR A 497 16.52 -21.52 -22.04
C THR A 497 15.33 -22.43 -22.32
N GLU A 498 15.25 -23.58 -21.66
CA GLU A 498 14.10 -24.49 -21.76
C GLU A 498 12.79 -23.79 -21.33
N LEU A 499 12.79 -23.08 -20.20
CA LEU A 499 11.64 -22.32 -19.70
C LEU A 499 11.20 -21.19 -20.64
N ARG A 500 12.11 -20.65 -21.46
CA ARG A 500 11.81 -19.63 -22.48
C ARG A 500 11.41 -20.22 -23.83
N THR A 501 11.62 -21.51 -24.03
CA THR A 501 11.30 -22.19 -25.29
C THR A 501 9.78 -22.27 -25.45
N ILE A 502 9.29 -21.91 -26.64
CA ILE A 502 7.85 -21.97 -26.97
C ILE A 502 7.44 -23.44 -27.04
N GLY A 503 6.37 -23.80 -26.33
CA GLY A 503 5.79 -25.14 -26.32
C GLY A 503 4.93 -25.41 -27.55
N GLU A 504 4.58 -26.68 -27.77
CA GLU A 504 3.81 -27.09 -28.97
C GLU A 504 2.36 -26.54 -28.96
N ALA A 505 1.78 -26.37 -27.78
CA ALA A 505 0.41 -25.88 -27.58
C ALA A 505 0.30 -24.36 -27.45
N GLU A 506 1.41 -23.63 -27.57
CA GLU A 506 1.44 -22.19 -27.32
C GLU A 506 1.31 -21.40 -28.62
N GLU A 507 0.23 -20.65 -28.76
CA GLU A 507 0.06 -19.71 -29.86
C GLU A 507 0.92 -18.46 -29.65
N ASN A 508 1.40 -17.85 -30.74
CA ASN A 508 2.22 -16.62 -30.72
C ASN A 508 1.58 -15.42 -29.99
N HIS A 509 0.31 -15.50 -29.58
CA HIS A 509 -0.42 -14.41 -28.93
C HIS A 509 -0.19 -14.32 -27.40
N TRP A 510 0.50 -15.26 -26.75
CA TRP A 510 0.82 -15.20 -25.30
C TRP A 510 1.98 -14.26 -24.96
N GLY A 511 2.58 -13.63 -25.98
CA GLY A 511 3.70 -12.70 -25.81
C GLY A 511 4.99 -13.41 -25.37
N THR A 512 5.95 -12.64 -24.88
CA THR A 512 7.24 -13.19 -24.42
C THR A 512 7.07 -13.91 -23.09
N LYS A 513 7.53 -15.16 -23.01
CA LYS A 513 7.68 -15.89 -21.76
C LYS A 513 8.68 -15.21 -20.84
N VAL A 514 8.22 -14.84 -19.65
CA VAL A 514 9.09 -14.29 -18.63
C VAL A 514 9.03 -15.16 -17.37
N ALA A 515 10.18 -15.47 -16.79
CA ALA A 515 10.27 -16.22 -15.54
C ALA A 515 10.95 -15.34 -14.49
N CYS A 516 10.36 -15.24 -13.31
CA CYS A 516 10.88 -14.50 -12.17
C CYS A 516 11.70 -15.44 -11.29
N TYR A 517 12.99 -15.51 -11.57
CA TYR A 517 13.93 -16.38 -10.87
C TYR A 517 14.27 -15.86 -9.47
N VAL A 518 14.11 -16.71 -8.47
CA VAL A 518 14.54 -16.47 -7.09
C VAL A 518 15.72 -17.39 -6.79
N PRO A 519 16.90 -16.84 -6.45
CA PRO A 519 18.07 -17.66 -6.14
C PRO A 519 17.85 -18.49 -4.87
N TRP A 520 18.57 -19.61 -4.78
CA TRP A 520 18.61 -20.42 -3.58
C TRP A 520 19.63 -19.83 -2.59
N ASP A 521 19.15 -19.46 -1.40
CA ASP A 521 19.96 -18.84 -0.35
C ASP A 521 20.34 -19.85 0.77
N GLY A 522 19.99 -21.13 0.62
CA GLY A 522 20.26 -22.19 1.60
C GLY A 522 21.66 -22.79 1.52
N GLU A 523 22.20 -23.24 2.67
CA GLU A 523 23.55 -23.83 2.77
C GLU A 523 23.65 -25.24 2.14
N ALA A 524 22.53 -25.94 2.02
CA ALA A 524 22.39 -27.26 1.39
C ALA A 524 21.26 -27.19 0.35
N ASP A 525 21.15 -28.20 -0.51
CA ASP A 525 20.03 -28.28 -1.44
C ASP A 525 18.70 -28.37 -0.68
N GLY A 526 17.69 -27.69 -1.22
CA GLY A 526 16.39 -27.49 -0.61
C GLY A 526 15.58 -28.76 -0.49
N THR A 527 14.87 -28.85 0.63
CA THR A 527 13.99 -29.97 0.97
C THR A 527 12.52 -29.64 0.70
N PHE A 528 11.62 -30.61 0.88
CA PHE A 528 10.18 -30.34 0.86
C PHE A 528 9.72 -29.38 1.97
N ASP A 529 10.41 -29.34 3.11
CA ASP A 529 10.12 -28.36 4.16
C ASP A 529 10.44 -26.93 3.69
N ASP A 530 11.47 -26.77 2.86
CA ASP A 530 11.81 -25.47 2.28
C ASP A 530 10.84 -25.06 1.17
N ILE A 531 10.41 -26.02 0.34
CA ILE A 531 9.30 -25.84 -0.59
C ILE A 531 8.05 -25.41 0.16
N TRP A 532 7.73 -26.05 1.29
CA TRP A 532 6.58 -25.70 2.13
C TRP A 532 6.67 -24.27 2.67
N LYS A 533 7.84 -23.85 3.18
CA LYS A 533 8.06 -22.46 3.65
C LYS A 533 7.84 -21.44 2.53
N ILE A 534 8.43 -21.67 1.35
CA ILE A 534 8.28 -20.78 0.19
C ILE A 534 6.83 -20.76 -0.28
N PHE A 535 6.19 -21.92 -0.38
CA PHE A 535 4.77 -22.05 -0.70
C PHE A 535 3.91 -21.23 0.27
N TRP A 536 4.20 -21.31 1.57
CA TRP A 536 3.47 -20.57 2.60
C TRP A 536 3.71 -19.05 2.52
N GLU A 537 4.91 -18.62 2.14
CA GLU A 537 5.19 -17.21 1.86
C GLU A 537 4.39 -16.70 0.64
N VAL A 538 4.29 -17.49 -0.42
CA VAL A 538 3.52 -17.14 -1.62
C VAL A 538 2.01 -17.12 -1.32
N ILE A 539 1.48 -18.12 -0.59
CA ILE A 539 0.05 -18.21 -0.31
C ILE A 539 -0.42 -17.10 0.63
N THR A 540 0.37 -16.75 1.64
CA THR A 540 0.07 -15.64 2.57
C THR A 540 0.16 -14.28 1.88
N TYR A 541 1.05 -14.12 0.88
CA TYR A 541 1.14 -12.90 0.09
C TYR A 541 -0.12 -12.64 -0.75
N TYR A 542 -0.63 -13.68 -1.41
CA TYR A 542 -1.74 -13.55 -2.35
C TYR A 542 -3.13 -13.85 -1.79
N GLY A 543 -3.18 -14.64 -0.74
CA GLY A 543 -4.41 -15.16 -0.18
C GLY A 543 -4.90 -16.47 -0.80
N GLU A 544 -5.95 -17.01 -0.19
CA GLU A 544 -6.46 -18.38 -0.39
C GLU A 544 -6.91 -18.68 -1.83
N ARG A 545 -7.50 -17.69 -2.51
CA ARG A 545 -8.06 -17.82 -3.88
C ARG A 545 -7.15 -17.33 -5.00
N SER A 546 -5.86 -17.25 -4.75
CA SER A 546 -4.91 -16.75 -5.74
C SER A 546 -4.88 -17.59 -7.03
N THR A 547 -4.97 -16.94 -8.18
CA THR A 547 -4.70 -17.50 -9.53
C THR A 547 -3.20 -17.55 -9.81
N GLN A 548 -2.34 -17.49 -8.79
CA GLN A 548 -0.89 -17.40 -8.99
C GLN A 548 -0.19 -18.75 -8.87
N PHE A 549 -0.94 -19.80 -8.54
CA PHE A 549 -0.47 -21.18 -8.58
C PHE A 549 -0.79 -21.84 -9.93
N PRO A 550 0.01 -22.83 -10.36
CA PRO A 550 1.20 -23.36 -9.70
C PRO A 550 2.41 -22.40 -9.66
N ILE A 551 3.29 -22.65 -8.69
CA ILE A 551 4.65 -22.09 -8.61
C ILE A 551 5.66 -23.18 -8.98
N PHE A 552 6.86 -22.79 -9.42
CA PHE A 552 7.83 -23.72 -10.00
C PHE A 552 9.16 -23.71 -9.26
N PHE A 553 9.82 -24.87 -9.21
CA PHE A 553 11.13 -25.03 -8.59
C PHE A 553 12.12 -25.70 -9.54
N ILE A 554 13.38 -25.25 -9.49
CA ILE A 554 14.52 -25.84 -10.18
C ILE A 554 15.40 -26.53 -9.15
N ASP A 555 15.47 -27.85 -9.23
CA ASP A 555 16.37 -28.69 -8.43
C ASP A 555 17.55 -29.21 -9.29
N ALA A 556 18.43 -30.02 -8.72
CA ALA A 556 19.53 -30.63 -9.46
C ALA A 556 19.04 -31.53 -10.61
N GLN A 557 17.90 -32.18 -10.44
CA GLN A 557 17.29 -33.07 -11.44
C GLN A 557 16.76 -32.28 -12.65
N SER A 558 16.30 -31.03 -12.45
CA SER A 558 15.76 -30.17 -13.52
C SER A 558 16.72 -29.96 -14.70
N VAL A 559 18.02 -29.94 -14.43
CA VAL A 559 19.04 -29.76 -15.46
C VAL A 559 19.22 -31.03 -16.29
N LEU A 560 19.03 -32.20 -15.68
CA LEU A 560 19.23 -33.50 -16.32
C LEU A 560 18.07 -33.86 -17.26
N ASP A 561 16.84 -33.61 -16.81
CA ASP A 561 15.63 -34.02 -17.53
C ASP A 561 14.87 -32.85 -18.18
N LYS A 562 15.37 -31.62 -18.04
CA LYS A 562 14.74 -30.39 -18.56
C LYS A 562 13.31 -30.17 -18.05
N THR A 563 13.00 -30.69 -16.87
CA THR A 563 11.71 -30.49 -16.20
C THR A 563 11.84 -29.55 -15.02
N VAL A 564 10.72 -28.97 -14.58
CA VAL A 564 10.63 -28.20 -13.33
C VAL A 564 9.59 -28.84 -12.42
N LEU A 565 9.80 -28.71 -11.12
CA LEU A 565 8.83 -29.16 -10.13
C LEU A 565 7.73 -28.09 -10.01
N ALA A 566 6.52 -28.42 -10.45
CA ALA A 566 5.34 -27.57 -10.28
C ALA A 566 4.66 -27.91 -8.94
N VAL A 567 4.22 -26.87 -8.22
CA VAL A 567 3.59 -26.99 -6.89
C VAL A 567 2.34 -26.13 -6.82
N GLN A 568 1.25 -26.69 -6.32
CA GLN A 568 -0.03 -25.99 -6.12
C GLN A 568 -0.67 -26.35 -4.78
N PRO A 569 -1.61 -25.54 -4.25
CA PRO A 569 -2.30 -25.86 -3.00
C PRO A 569 -3.14 -27.14 -3.13
N ASP A 570 -3.03 -28.04 -2.16
CA ASP A 570 -3.98 -29.14 -1.97
C ASP A 570 -5.21 -28.59 -1.23
N ARG A 571 -6.25 -28.22 -1.99
CA ARG A 571 -7.43 -27.57 -1.45
C ARG A 571 -8.45 -28.57 -0.89
N PHE A 572 -8.99 -28.22 0.26
CA PHE A 572 -10.09 -28.88 0.97
C PHE A 572 -11.31 -27.95 0.99
N TRP A 573 -12.41 -28.39 0.40
CA TRP A 573 -13.67 -27.65 0.41
C TRP A 573 -14.59 -28.24 1.47
N PHE A 574 -15.11 -27.38 2.35
CA PHE A 574 -16.16 -27.71 3.30
C PHE A 574 -17.25 -26.62 3.28
N ASP A 575 -18.49 -27.03 3.53
CA ASP A 575 -19.62 -26.11 3.62
C ASP A 575 -19.55 -25.31 4.94
N GLN A 576 -19.90 -24.02 4.90
CA GLN A 576 -20.06 -23.17 6.09
C GLN A 576 -21.18 -23.68 7.02
N SER A 577 -22.07 -24.55 6.54
CA SER A 577 -23.05 -25.25 7.39
C SER A 577 -22.42 -26.36 8.25
N ASN A 578 -21.19 -26.81 7.94
CA ASN A 578 -20.49 -27.86 8.68
C ASN A 578 -19.85 -27.28 9.97
N THR A 579 -20.64 -27.23 11.03
CA THR A 579 -20.25 -26.71 12.34
C THR A 579 -19.08 -27.45 12.97
N ARG A 580 -18.90 -28.75 12.66
CA ARG A 580 -17.78 -29.56 13.15
C ARG A 580 -16.47 -29.16 12.48
N ALA A 581 -16.46 -29.06 11.15
CA ALA A 581 -15.30 -28.57 10.41
C ALA A 581 -14.92 -27.14 10.86
N LEU A 582 -15.92 -26.26 11.01
CA LEU A 582 -15.70 -24.91 11.52
C LEU A 582 -15.04 -24.90 12.91
N ALA A 583 -15.54 -25.71 13.85
CA ALA A 583 -14.97 -25.80 15.19
C ALA A 583 -13.55 -26.39 15.20
N MET A 584 -13.29 -27.42 14.38
CA MET A 584 -11.97 -28.06 14.30
C MET A 584 -10.91 -27.16 13.64
N LEU A 585 -11.33 -26.34 12.68
CA LEU A 585 -10.45 -25.51 11.87
C LEU A 585 -10.38 -24.05 12.32
N GLN A 586 -11.10 -23.68 13.38
CA GLN A 586 -11.23 -22.28 13.85
C GLN A 586 -9.91 -21.58 14.20
N HIS A 587 -8.85 -22.33 14.48
CA HIS A 587 -7.52 -21.80 14.81
C HIS A 587 -6.47 -22.08 13.72
N VAL A 588 -6.87 -22.73 12.63
CA VAL A 588 -5.96 -23.09 11.54
C VAL A 588 -5.96 -21.97 10.51
N LEU A 589 -4.80 -21.34 10.30
CA LEU A 589 -4.65 -20.32 9.27
C LEU A 589 -4.87 -20.94 7.89
N TYR A 590 -5.71 -20.34 7.03
CA TYR A 590 -6.11 -20.88 5.72
C TYR A 590 -6.69 -22.31 5.80
N PRO A 591 -7.93 -22.46 6.31
CA PRO A 591 -8.55 -23.76 6.55
C PRO A 591 -8.96 -24.51 5.27
N SER A 592 -8.85 -23.95 4.06
CA SER A 592 -8.97 -24.78 2.86
C SER A 592 -7.65 -25.43 2.44
N VAL A 593 -6.52 -25.15 3.08
CA VAL A 593 -5.19 -25.60 2.61
C VAL A 593 -4.66 -26.70 3.52
N ARG A 594 -4.82 -27.96 3.08
CA ARG A 594 -4.41 -29.15 3.84
C ARG A 594 -2.99 -29.66 3.52
N GLY A 595 -2.32 -29.04 2.56
CA GLY A 595 -1.00 -29.45 2.07
C GLY A 595 -0.71 -28.85 0.70
N LEU A 596 0.22 -29.48 -0.01
CA LEU A 596 0.53 -29.15 -1.40
C LEU A 596 0.45 -30.39 -2.31
N LEU A 597 0.08 -30.15 -3.57
CA LEU A 597 0.21 -31.08 -4.67
C LEU A 597 1.44 -30.69 -5.48
N TYR A 598 2.25 -31.67 -5.89
CA TYR A 598 3.43 -31.43 -6.69
C TYR A 598 3.64 -32.49 -7.76
N GLY A 599 4.35 -32.13 -8.83
CA GLY A 599 4.72 -33.02 -9.91
C GLY A 599 5.72 -32.37 -10.87
N ARG A 600 6.42 -33.15 -11.69
CA ARG A 600 7.40 -32.64 -12.64
C ARG A 600 6.73 -32.38 -13.98
N VAL A 601 6.96 -31.21 -14.56
CA VAL A 601 6.45 -30.82 -15.88
C VAL A 601 7.61 -30.36 -16.75
N ALA A 602 7.52 -30.51 -18.07
CA ALA A 602 8.55 -30.02 -18.97
C ALA A 602 8.75 -28.50 -18.78
N GLY A 603 10.00 -28.02 -18.74
CA GLY A 603 10.30 -26.61 -18.52
C GLY A 603 9.60 -25.70 -19.53
N ARG A 604 9.59 -26.10 -20.81
CA ARG A 604 8.89 -25.38 -21.87
C ARG A 604 7.37 -25.27 -21.66
N GLU A 605 6.74 -26.14 -20.87
CA GLU A 605 5.28 -26.14 -20.65
C GLU A 605 4.88 -25.36 -19.40
N ALA A 606 5.82 -24.91 -18.57
CA ALA A 606 5.53 -24.29 -17.27
C ALA A 606 4.56 -23.09 -17.38
N HIS A 607 4.71 -22.24 -18.41
CA HIS A 607 3.78 -21.12 -18.66
C HIS A 607 2.37 -21.60 -19.02
N THR A 608 2.23 -22.60 -19.89
CA THR A 608 0.96 -23.25 -20.24
C THR A 608 0.28 -23.86 -19.02
N VAL A 609 1.04 -24.61 -18.21
CA VAL A 609 0.56 -25.22 -16.97
C VAL A 609 0.06 -24.12 -16.04
N ARG A 610 0.83 -23.04 -15.87
CA ARG A 610 0.41 -21.90 -15.04
C ARG A 610 -0.88 -21.28 -15.58
N ALA A 611 -0.93 -20.95 -16.85
CA ALA A 611 -2.05 -20.27 -17.48
C ALA A 611 -3.36 -21.07 -17.35
N ASN A 612 -3.31 -22.39 -17.55
CA ASN A 612 -4.50 -23.23 -17.54
C ASN A 612 -4.95 -23.62 -16.12
N VAL A 613 -4.01 -24.02 -15.27
CA VAL A 613 -4.33 -24.46 -13.90
C VAL A 613 -4.79 -23.28 -13.05
N SER A 614 -4.17 -22.11 -13.20
CA SER A 614 -4.51 -20.93 -12.38
C SER A 614 -5.95 -20.45 -12.54
N ILE A 615 -6.53 -20.60 -13.73
CA ILE A 615 -7.90 -20.18 -14.04
C ILE A 615 -8.90 -21.35 -13.97
N GLY A 616 -8.43 -22.56 -13.62
CA GLY A 616 -9.24 -23.76 -13.58
C GLY A 616 -9.72 -24.23 -14.96
N ASN A 617 -8.98 -23.92 -16.03
CA ASN A 617 -9.29 -24.40 -17.38
C ASN A 617 -8.93 -25.89 -17.55
N MET A 618 -7.85 -26.33 -16.89
CA MET A 618 -7.42 -27.74 -16.84
C MET A 618 -7.01 -28.10 -15.42
N PHE A 619 -7.16 -29.38 -15.07
CA PHE A 619 -6.70 -29.91 -13.79
C PHE A 619 -5.18 -30.13 -13.80
N PHE A 620 -4.55 -30.03 -12.63
CA PHE A 620 -3.10 -30.21 -12.50
C PHE A 620 -2.65 -31.63 -12.87
N GLU A 621 -3.53 -32.60 -12.62
CA GLU A 621 -3.37 -34.01 -12.96
C GLU A 621 -3.28 -34.28 -14.47
N GLU A 622 -3.73 -33.34 -15.30
CA GLU A 622 -3.61 -33.44 -16.77
C GLU A 622 -2.18 -33.17 -17.25
N PHE A 623 -1.35 -32.49 -16.45
CA PHE A 623 0.03 -32.14 -16.81
C PHE A 623 1.08 -33.03 -16.14
N THR A 624 0.74 -33.66 -15.00
CA THR A 624 1.67 -34.51 -14.24
C THR A 624 0.89 -35.45 -13.34
N GLN A 625 1.50 -36.59 -12.98
CA GLN A 625 0.98 -37.42 -11.89
C GLN A 625 1.25 -36.71 -10.54
N PRO A 626 0.23 -36.23 -9.82
CA PRO A 626 0.45 -35.46 -8.61
C PRO A 626 0.87 -36.35 -7.44
N GLN A 627 1.79 -35.84 -6.65
CA GLN A 627 2.12 -36.35 -5.32
C GLN A 627 1.66 -35.34 -4.27
N ARG A 628 1.45 -35.80 -3.03
CA ARG A 628 0.95 -34.97 -1.94
C ARG A 628 2.01 -34.81 -0.87
N PHE A 629 2.15 -33.59 -0.36
CA PHE A 629 2.86 -33.31 0.87
C PHE A 629 1.87 -32.73 1.88
N PRO A 630 1.56 -33.46 2.98
CA PRO A 630 0.60 -33.03 3.97
C PRO A 630 1.13 -31.83 4.78
N ARG A 631 0.25 -30.86 5.08
CA ARG A 631 0.58 -29.70 5.92
C ARG A 631 0.77 -30.12 7.40
N PRO A 632 1.92 -29.87 8.04
CA PRO A 632 2.21 -30.40 9.39
C PRO A 632 1.19 -30.08 10.50
N ASP A 633 0.56 -28.90 10.47
CA ASP A 633 -0.41 -28.42 11.47
C ASP A 633 -1.88 -28.68 11.09
N TRP A 634 -2.13 -29.49 10.05
CA TRP A 634 -3.49 -29.80 9.62
C TRP A 634 -4.11 -30.92 10.47
N PRO A 635 -5.21 -30.67 11.20
CA PRO A 635 -5.72 -31.63 12.21
C PRO A 635 -6.33 -32.92 11.62
N CYS A 636 -6.60 -32.96 10.32
CA CYS A 636 -7.37 -34.03 9.67
C CYS A 636 -6.60 -34.82 8.61
N HIS A 637 -5.32 -35.14 8.84
CA HIS A 637 -4.59 -36.03 7.94
C HIS A 637 -5.30 -37.39 7.80
N GLY A 638 -5.71 -37.75 6.58
CA GLY A 638 -6.30 -39.06 6.29
C GLY A 638 -7.83 -39.17 6.39
N PHE A 639 -8.55 -38.09 6.74
CA PHE A 639 -10.01 -38.10 6.71
C PHE A 639 -10.54 -37.59 5.35
N PRO A 640 -11.46 -38.32 4.67
CA PRO A 640 -12.17 -37.79 3.52
C PRO A 640 -13.11 -36.65 3.93
N ALA A 641 -13.48 -35.78 2.99
CA ALA A 641 -14.34 -34.61 3.24
C ALA A 641 -15.71 -34.94 3.88
N ALA A 642 -16.17 -36.18 3.75
CA ALA A 642 -17.40 -36.66 4.38
C ALA A 642 -17.23 -37.01 5.88
N GLN A 643 -16.00 -37.08 6.39
CA GLN A 643 -15.69 -37.46 7.79
C GLN A 643 -15.19 -36.29 8.64
N VAL A 644 -14.88 -35.15 8.01
CA VAL A 644 -14.62 -33.86 8.65
C VAL A 644 -15.92 -33.07 8.71
#